data_AF-A0A1V9YF48-F1
#
_entry.id   AF-A0A1V9YF48-F1
#
_cell.length_a   1.000
_cell.length_b   1.000
_cell.length_c   1.000
_cell.angle_alpha   90.00
_cell.angle_beta   90.00
_cell.angle_gamma   90.00
#
_symmetry.space_group_name_H-M   'P 1'
#
loop_
_entity.id
_entity.type
_entity.pdbx_description
1 polymer ?
#
loop_
_entity_poly.entity_id
_entity_poly.type
_entity_poly.pdbx_seq_one_letter_code
_entity_poly.pdbx_strand_id
1 'polypeptide(L)'
;MQFDFHANYNEHGSRHFFRRPHGSKVPISKANVEGGVATDAPTVQTVFTAHWRSVMTTPPGQPPLNRARRRAVLRRLTQRLSDDDRALLDAPLTSAELRAALKTMNPSNIFFADDSTLLSFDLPSAVEQLEIVREFCDVSGARLNEPKCMTLVLNGHMDPADVDGGGLLNVLPSGSPVKYLGVIFGHALPLHHQISQLNDRFLASFQQWGCRARTIHGRRLLTNTMLLSQLWHVTAVTPVPAPMVERWQSMVNRFILGRKTHPTDRYRPLLHRTWSYDPTVGLRLPHIASMIRAQRLARLQLLMQGSTPSTPPWQELVRRQYQRTMGALYRTSHPHDFLDYYPCPSSAWLTLRELHPLWVDVWSQWAATDPAQRCQVPLNLNTRLEQPMWLTTDERMLTEGHDCSARLAHGPATRRWCLYGASNGVRCLRDLAPGAGRWPTRREFLTTMSHGNPEARVELGPDGNMRLAFAPRAGSIYNHLHRLYTNVLADFRATPEAELQQPATAHRYLAMVKERVTSFEMWPKGLVRVLAHHAPAHDVDHPMTTSTRATRADIERYVRLVRRTLRNVPPVQADVWLRLLYHMLPVNSRFAYLQVTDPNAVCCAYGCGAVETELHALHACATVQPMWLLHAQAWGVYGVSFDWARITQLDVFPTNTRGHRDKDAIRLLWQLLVGSALHLIWTQHNAVFYNNQGVLPPAAWEELSFLHWMASVRRWLRLQPSDCPHRASAVRVLNVLRWQRAYRPLWSKHPSCMRLVPTAITA
;
A
#
# COMPACT_ATOMS: atom_id res chain seq x y z
N MET A 1 34.64 18.95 -20.41
CA MET A 1 35.01 17.54 -20.15
C MET A 1 35.92 17.47 -18.90
N GLN A 2 35.50 17.99 -17.73
CA GLN A 2 36.38 18.00 -16.54
C GLN A 2 35.73 18.20 -15.15
N PHE A 3 34.42 18.45 -15.04
CA PHE A 3 33.71 18.17 -13.76
C PHE A 3 33.59 16.66 -13.57
N ASP A 4 33.27 15.94 -14.64
CA ASP A 4 33.20 14.49 -14.66
C ASP A 4 34.54 13.83 -14.30
N PHE A 5 35.70 14.41 -14.63
CA PHE A 5 36.99 13.78 -14.29
C PHE A 5 37.25 13.87 -12.77
N HIS A 6 37.06 15.04 -12.16
CA HIS A 6 37.27 15.20 -10.72
C HIS A 6 36.20 14.48 -9.88
N ALA A 7 34.92 14.50 -10.30
CA ALA A 7 33.85 13.77 -9.64
C ALA A 7 33.98 12.24 -9.77
N ASN A 8 34.54 11.72 -10.87
CA ASN A 8 34.66 10.27 -11.07
C ASN A 8 35.94 9.65 -10.50
N TYR A 9 37.01 10.43 -10.28
CA TYR A 9 38.30 9.88 -9.84
C TYR A 9 38.70 10.23 -8.39
N ASN A 10 38.20 11.33 -7.81
CA ASN A 10 38.55 11.68 -6.42
C ASN A 10 37.60 11.09 -5.36
N GLU A 11 36.38 10.68 -5.72
CA GLU A 11 35.42 10.07 -4.79
C GLU A 11 35.21 8.58 -5.09
N HIS A 12 35.80 7.71 -4.28
CA HIS A 12 35.55 6.26 -4.32
C HIS A 12 34.41 5.90 -3.36
N GLY A 13 33.16 6.00 -3.84
CA GLY A 13 31.97 5.64 -3.07
C GLY A 13 31.89 4.14 -2.76
N SER A 14 31.70 3.79 -1.48
CA SER A 14 31.35 2.42 -1.08
C SER A 14 29.85 2.17 -1.27
N ARG A 15 29.49 0.88 -1.37
CA ARG A 15 28.23 0.31 -1.90
C ARG A 15 26.95 0.74 -1.16
N HIS A 16 27.05 1.54 -0.11
CA HIS A 16 25.95 1.81 0.81
C HIS A 16 25.55 3.27 0.98
N PHE A 17 26.28 4.26 0.46
CA PHE A 17 25.92 5.67 0.75
C PHE A 17 25.93 6.68 -0.42
N PHE A 18 26.64 6.43 -1.53
CA PHE A 18 26.59 7.35 -2.67
C PHE A 18 26.35 6.61 -3.99
N ARG A 19 25.22 6.88 -4.65
CA ARG A 19 25.08 6.55 -6.07
C ARG A 19 25.85 7.58 -6.87
N ARG A 20 26.63 7.14 -7.87
CA ARG A 20 27.22 8.02 -8.88
C ARG A 20 26.13 8.96 -9.42
N PRO A 21 26.34 10.28 -9.47
CA PRO A 21 25.41 11.16 -10.14
C PRO A 21 25.21 10.67 -11.58
N HIS A 22 23.96 10.59 -12.03
CA HIS A 22 23.71 10.39 -13.46
C HIS A 22 24.29 11.60 -14.19
N GLY A 23 25.38 11.40 -14.93
CA GLY A 23 26.13 12.45 -15.60
C GLY A 23 25.19 13.41 -16.32
N SER A 24 24.99 14.58 -15.74
CA SER A 24 24.28 15.69 -16.36
C SER A 24 25.19 16.19 -17.47
N LYS A 25 24.95 15.71 -18.70
CA LYS A 25 25.59 16.23 -19.91
C LYS A 25 25.03 17.61 -20.24
N VAL A 26 25.28 18.60 -19.39
CA VAL A 26 25.17 20.01 -19.78
C VAL A 26 26.59 20.48 -20.05
N PRO A 27 27.09 20.37 -21.30
CA PRO A 27 28.41 20.88 -21.62
C PRO A 27 28.40 22.40 -21.50
N ILE A 28 29.19 22.94 -20.58
CA ILE A 28 29.50 24.38 -20.56
C ILE A 28 30.39 24.61 -21.79
N SER A 29 29.80 25.19 -22.83
CA SER A 29 30.44 25.43 -24.14
C SER A 29 30.70 26.91 -24.43
N LYS A 30 30.33 27.80 -23.50
CA LYS A 30 30.47 29.25 -23.63
C LYS A 30 30.89 29.87 -22.31
N ALA A 31 31.81 30.83 -22.35
CA ALA A 31 32.23 31.64 -21.21
C ALA A 31 32.28 33.12 -21.63
N ASN A 32 31.76 34.02 -20.78
CA ASN A 32 31.89 35.45 -21.00
C ASN A 32 33.30 35.89 -20.60
N VAL A 33 33.98 36.59 -21.50
CA VAL A 33 35.32 37.18 -21.28
C VAL A 33 35.20 38.67 -21.62
N GLU A 34 35.98 39.54 -20.98
CA GLU A 34 35.86 40.99 -21.20
C GLU A 34 36.00 41.35 -22.68
N GLY A 35 34.88 41.77 -23.30
CA GLY A 35 34.78 42.07 -24.74
C GLY A 35 34.04 41.04 -25.61
N GLY A 36 33.59 39.88 -25.09
CA GLY A 36 32.80 38.92 -25.88
C GLY A 36 32.50 37.55 -25.23
N VAL A 37 31.98 36.61 -26.03
CA VAL A 37 31.67 35.23 -25.58
C VAL A 37 32.66 34.27 -26.22
N ALA A 38 33.53 33.66 -25.41
CA ALA A 38 34.45 32.61 -25.85
C ALA A 38 33.73 31.26 -25.92
N THR A 39 33.97 30.49 -26.98
CA THR A 39 33.36 29.17 -27.21
C THR A 39 34.40 28.07 -27.40
N ASP A 40 35.68 28.42 -27.49
CA ASP A 40 36.76 27.46 -27.59
C ASP A 40 37.02 26.79 -26.22
N ALA A 41 37.20 25.48 -26.25
CA ALA A 41 37.33 24.67 -25.04
C ALA A 41 38.48 25.11 -24.10
N PRO A 42 39.68 25.49 -24.58
CA PRO A 42 40.77 25.92 -23.71
C PRO A 42 40.47 27.22 -22.95
N THR A 43 39.87 28.21 -23.61
CA THR A 43 39.55 29.49 -22.99
C THR A 43 38.38 29.35 -22.01
N VAL A 44 37.33 28.60 -22.39
CA VAL A 44 36.21 28.28 -21.48
C VAL A 44 36.72 27.55 -20.23
N GLN A 45 37.65 26.61 -20.39
CA GLN A 45 38.28 25.89 -19.29
C GLN A 45 39.12 26.82 -18.40
N THR A 46 39.89 27.72 -19.00
CA THR A 46 40.74 28.67 -18.26
C THR A 46 39.90 29.64 -17.45
N VAL A 47 38.84 30.20 -18.04
CA VAL A 47 37.91 31.14 -17.35
C VAL A 47 37.14 30.42 -16.25
N PHE A 48 36.63 29.21 -16.52
CA PHE A 48 35.94 28.40 -15.52
C PHE A 48 36.87 28.07 -14.34
N THR A 49 38.11 27.66 -14.63
CA THR A 49 39.11 27.35 -13.61
C THR A 49 39.49 28.59 -12.82
N ALA A 50 39.70 29.74 -13.46
CA ALA A 50 40.01 31.00 -12.81
C ALA A 50 38.88 31.48 -11.90
N HIS A 51 37.62 31.36 -12.34
CA HIS A 51 36.44 31.73 -11.55
C HIS A 51 36.33 30.88 -10.28
N TRP A 52 36.35 29.56 -10.41
CA TRP A 52 36.24 28.67 -9.25
C TRP A 52 37.49 28.71 -8.36
N ARG A 53 38.67 28.94 -8.93
CA ARG A 53 39.88 29.21 -8.15
C ARG A 53 39.70 30.46 -7.32
N SER A 54 39.22 31.57 -7.89
CA SER A 54 38.89 32.80 -7.17
C SER A 54 37.89 32.57 -6.03
N VAL A 55 36.85 31.75 -6.24
CA VAL A 55 35.86 31.40 -5.20
C VAL A 55 36.47 30.52 -4.10
N MET A 56 37.40 29.62 -4.44
CA MET A 56 37.99 28.64 -3.51
C MET A 56 39.34 29.06 -2.90
N THR A 57 39.93 30.17 -3.35
CA THR A 57 41.12 30.75 -2.73
C THR A 57 40.74 31.96 -1.88
N THR A 58 41.30 32.03 -0.68
CA THR A 58 41.18 33.18 0.21
C THR A 58 41.62 34.46 -0.52
N PRO A 59 40.89 35.59 -0.40
CA PRO A 59 41.23 36.83 -1.10
C PRO A 59 42.66 37.31 -0.81
N PRO A 60 43.38 37.87 -1.79
CA PRO A 60 44.72 38.39 -1.57
C PRO A 60 44.66 39.57 -0.58
N GLY A 61 45.40 39.46 0.53
CA GLY A 61 45.48 40.48 1.59
C GLY A 61 44.98 40.03 2.97
N GLN A 62 44.33 38.87 3.10
CA GLN A 62 44.10 38.29 4.44
C GLN A 62 45.41 37.76 5.02
N PRO A 63 45.70 38.02 6.32
CA PRO A 63 46.90 37.51 6.96
C PRO A 63 46.92 35.97 6.86
N PRO A 64 48.08 35.35 6.55
CA PRO A 64 48.15 33.90 6.43
C PRO A 64 47.67 33.26 7.73
N LEU A 65 46.72 32.31 7.62
CA LEU A 65 46.18 31.56 8.75
C LEU A 65 47.30 31.12 9.69
N ASN A 66 47.18 31.53 10.95
CA ASN A 66 48.21 31.37 11.99
C ASN A 66 48.82 29.97 11.92
N ARG A 67 50.11 29.90 11.54
CA ARG A 67 50.85 28.65 11.35
C ARG A 67 50.81 27.76 12.60
N ALA A 68 50.70 28.34 13.79
CA ALA A 68 50.54 27.59 15.03
C ALA A 68 49.16 26.91 15.12
N ARG A 69 48.07 27.61 14.75
CA ARG A 69 46.72 27.02 14.65
C ARG A 69 46.66 25.90 13.62
N ARG A 70 47.26 26.10 12.44
CA ARG A 70 47.31 25.06 11.40
C ARG A 70 48.10 23.83 11.84
N ARG A 71 49.23 24.01 12.54
CA ARG A 71 49.97 22.89 13.16
C ARG A 71 49.21 22.23 14.30
N ALA A 72 48.42 22.96 15.08
CA ALA A 72 47.60 22.39 16.16
C ALA A 72 46.51 21.47 15.61
N VAL A 73 45.83 21.89 14.53
CA VAL A 73 44.81 21.08 13.85
C VAL A 73 45.43 19.85 13.18
N LEU A 74 46.55 20.03 12.45
CA LEU A 74 47.25 18.89 11.84
C LEU A 74 47.76 17.90 12.89
N ARG A 75 48.28 18.37 14.04
CA ARG A 75 48.69 17.49 15.15
C ARG A 75 47.53 16.69 15.73
N ARG A 76 46.33 17.28 15.87
CA ARG A 76 45.13 16.57 16.32
C ARG A 76 44.65 15.51 15.31
N LEU A 77 44.77 15.80 14.01
CA LEU A 77 44.35 14.89 12.94
C LEU A 77 45.36 13.75 12.68
N THR A 78 46.65 13.95 12.98
CA THR A 78 47.70 12.91 12.86
C THR A 78 48.00 12.17 14.16
N GLN A 79 47.31 12.51 15.26
CA GLN A 79 47.46 11.78 16.52
C GLN A 79 46.86 10.38 16.34
N ARG A 80 47.73 9.39 16.17
CA ARG A 80 47.32 7.99 16.31
C ARG A 80 46.89 7.82 17.77
N LEU A 81 45.70 7.24 17.97
CA LEU A 81 45.25 6.76 19.27
C LEU A 81 46.40 6.01 19.95
N SER A 82 46.70 6.37 21.19
CA SER A 82 47.67 5.63 21.99
C SER A 82 47.17 4.20 22.18
N ASP A 83 48.05 3.27 22.52
CA ASP A 83 47.60 1.89 22.79
C ASP A 83 46.67 1.84 24.02
N ASP A 84 46.80 2.80 24.95
CA ASP A 84 45.86 3.01 26.05
C ASP A 84 44.51 3.56 25.57
N ASP A 85 44.47 4.51 24.64
CA ASP A 85 43.21 5.02 24.06
C ASP A 85 42.52 3.95 23.20
N ARG A 86 43.27 3.10 22.49
CA ARG A 86 42.72 1.94 21.77
C ARG A 86 42.20 0.91 22.76
N ALA A 87 42.95 0.60 23.81
CA ALA A 87 42.51 -0.33 24.85
C ALA A 87 41.26 0.19 25.58
N LEU A 88 41.12 1.50 25.77
CA LEU A 88 39.94 2.14 26.35
C LEU A 88 38.73 2.14 25.40
N LEU A 89 38.96 2.29 24.09
CA LEU A 89 37.91 2.20 23.06
C LEU A 89 37.46 0.77 22.76
N ASP A 90 38.38 -0.20 22.88
CA ASP A 90 38.11 -1.64 22.73
C ASP A 90 37.63 -2.29 24.04
N ALA A 91 37.73 -1.58 25.18
CA ALA A 91 37.20 -2.03 26.46
C ALA A 91 35.66 -2.12 26.41
N PRO A 92 35.06 -3.14 27.05
CA PRO A 92 33.60 -3.23 27.15
C PRO A 92 33.05 -2.01 27.88
N LEU A 93 32.13 -1.30 27.22
CA LEU A 93 31.45 -0.13 27.79
C LEU A 93 30.92 -0.44 29.19
N THR A 94 31.42 0.26 30.21
CA THR A 94 30.91 0.07 31.56
C THR A 94 29.50 0.66 31.67
N SER A 95 28.69 0.12 32.58
CA SER A 95 27.32 0.61 32.82
C SER A 95 27.29 2.06 33.31
N ALA A 96 28.36 2.56 33.93
CA ALA A 96 28.51 3.96 34.35
C ALA A 96 28.85 4.88 33.17
N GLU A 97 29.74 4.46 32.26
CA GLU A 97 30.09 5.22 31.04
C GLU A 97 28.95 5.25 30.03
N LEU A 98 28.25 4.13 29.83
CA LEU A 98 27.03 4.08 29.03
C LEU A 98 25.97 5.03 29.61
N ARG A 99 25.82 5.07 30.95
CA ARG A 99 24.87 5.97 31.63
C ARG A 99 25.25 7.45 31.52
N ALA A 100 26.54 7.78 31.54
CA ALA A 100 27.04 9.14 31.34
C ALA A 100 26.87 9.59 29.88
N ALA A 101 27.23 8.74 28.91
CA ALA A 101 27.03 8.98 27.48
C ALA A 101 25.55 9.08 27.11
N LEU A 102 24.67 8.27 27.72
CA LEU A 102 23.22 8.35 27.57
C LEU A 102 22.61 9.61 28.23
N LYS A 103 23.24 10.17 29.28
CA LYS A 103 22.84 11.45 29.87
C LYS A 103 23.20 12.63 28.98
N THR A 104 24.27 12.54 28.19
CA THR A 104 24.73 13.60 27.27
C THR A 104 24.21 13.45 25.84
N MET A 105 23.83 12.24 25.41
CA MET A 105 23.15 11.98 24.14
C MET A 105 21.65 11.76 24.37
N ASN A 106 20.91 12.85 24.52
CA ASN A 106 19.50 12.86 24.15
C ASN A 106 19.41 13.13 22.63
N PRO A 107 18.42 12.61 21.89
CA PRO A 107 18.33 12.80 20.44
C PRO A 107 17.82 14.22 20.14
N SER A 108 18.67 15.22 20.34
CA SER A 108 18.39 16.62 20.02
C SER A 108 18.43 16.87 18.52
N ASN A 109 18.98 15.96 17.72
CA ASN A 109 19.30 16.23 16.33
C ASN A 109 18.78 15.12 15.42
N ILE A 110 18.23 15.51 14.27
CA ILE A 110 17.74 14.61 13.22
C ILE A 110 18.45 14.98 11.93
N PHE A 111 19.18 14.02 11.35
CA PHE A 111 19.99 14.25 10.16
C PHE A 111 19.56 13.33 9.02
N PHE A 112 19.42 13.89 7.83
CA PHE A 112 19.22 13.14 6.59
C PHE A 112 20.00 13.81 5.46
N ALA A 113 21.14 13.25 5.09
CA ALA A 113 22.08 13.90 4.17
C ALA A 113 22.44 15.32 4.66
N ASP A 114 22.22 16.35 3.85
CA ASP A 114 22.41 17.76 4.18
C ASP A 114 21.25 18.36 5.01
N ASP A 115 20.05 17.76 4.94
CA ASP A 115 18.89 18.19 5.73
C ASP A 115 19.11 17.84 7.21
N SER A 116 19.48 18.86 7.98
CA SER A 116 19.74 18.78 9.42
C SER A 116 18.66 19.51 10.20
N THR A 117 18.13 18.89 11.24
CA THR A 117 17.13 19.49 12.14
C THR A 117 17.61 19.36 13.57
N LEU A 118 17.75 20.50 14.23
CA LEU A 118 18.11 20.58 15.65
C LEU A 118 16.86 20.89 16.47
N LEU A 119 16.71 20.22 17.59
CA LEU A 119 15.65 20.38 18.56
C LEU A 119 16.25 21.11 19.77
N SER A 120 15.63 22.21 20.11
CA SER A 120 16.00 23.04 21.25
C SER A 120 14.84 23.14 22.23
N PHE A 121 15.19 23.25 23.52
CA PHE A 121 14.22 23.44 24.58
C PHE A 121 13.67 24.86 24.61
N ASP A 122 14.52 25.85 24.35
CA ASP A 122 14.19 27.27 24.32
C ASP A 122 14.93 28.01 23.19
N LEU A 123 14.57 29.28 22.99
CA LEU A 123 15.16 30.13 21.95
C LEU A 123 16.66 30.41 22.17
N PRO A 124 17.15 30.77 23.38
CA PRO A 124 18.58 30.98 23.59
C PRO A 124 19.42 29.76 23.23
N SER A 125 18.97 28.55 23.59
CA SER A 125 19.65 27.32 23.21
C SER A 125 19.66 27.10 21.69
N ALA A 126 18.60 27.47 20.99
CA ALA A 126 18.53 27.36 19.53
C ALA A 126 19.49 28.32 18.83
N VAL A 127 19.64 29.54 19.36
CA VAL A 127 20.63 30.52 18.87
C VAL A 127 22.05 30.00 19.08
N GLU A 128 22.35 29.49 20.27
CA GLU A 128 23.67 28.90 20.57
C GLU A 128 23.98 27.70 19.67
N GLN A 129 22.98 26.83 19.42
CA GLN A 129 23.12 25.72 18.48
C GLN A 129 23.47 26.19 17.06
N LEU A 130 22.88 27.29 16.60
CA LEU A 130 23.19 27.86 15.29
C LEU A 130 24.63 28.40 15.23
N GLU A 131 25.09 29.06 16.29
CA GLU A 131 26.48 29.53 16.39
C GLU A 131 27.50 28.37 16.36
N ILE A 132 27.20 27.27 17.07
CA ILE A 132 28.03 26.06 17.03
C ILE A 132 28.08 25.48 15.60
N VAL A 133 26.95 25.48 14.88
CA VAL A 133 26.92 25.03 13.48
C VAL A 133 27.74 25.96 12.58
N ARG A 134 27.68 27.27 12.80
CA ARG A 134 28.50 28.25 12.07
C ARG A 134 30.00 28.03 12.32
N GLU A 135 30.42 27.84 13.57
CA GLU A 135 31.81 27.51 13.90
C GLU A 135 32.25 26.21 13.22
N PHE A 136 31.40 25.17 13.24
CA PHE A 136 31.67 23.93 12.51
C PHE A 136 31.81 24.16 11.00
N CYS A 137 30.95 24.98 10.40
CA CYS A 137 31.02 25.35 8.99
C CYS A 137 32.36 26.06 8.67
N ASP A 138 32.77 27.02 9.50
CA ASP A 138 34.02 27.77 9.34
C ASP A 138 35.25 26.86 9.41
N VAL A 139 35.24 25.86 10.30
CA VAL A 139 36.36 24.92 10.47
C VAL A 139 36.37 23.84 9.39
N SER A 140 35.19 23.34 8.98
CA SER A 140 35.06 22.26 7.99
C SER A 140 35.14 22.75 6.53
N GLY A 141 34.94 24.05 6.29
CA GLY A 141 34.77 24.61 4.95
C GLY A 141 33.38 24.36 4.34
N ALA A 142 32.43 23.83 5.12
CA ALA A 142 31.04 23.72 4.72
C ALA A 142 30.36 25.11 4.78
N ARG A 143 29.31 25.32 3.98
CA ARG A 143 28.54 26.58 3.99
C ARG A 143 27.08 26.32 4.33
N LEU A 144 26.58 27.00 5.36
CA LEU A 144 25.18 26.98 5.73
C LEU A 144 24.34 27.82 4.76
N ASN A 145 23.19 27.30 4.34
CA ASN A 145 22.21 28.04 3.54
C ASN A 145 21.19 28.70 4.47
N GLU A 146 21.57 29.82 5.08
CA GLU A 146 20.75 30.52 6.09
C GLU A 146 19.32 30.84 5.61
N PRO A 147 19.07 31.27 4.35
CA PRO A 147 17.70 31.47 3.86
C PRO A 147 16.83 30.22 3.82
N LYS A 148 17.41 29.01 3.91
CA LYS A 148 16.67 27.74 4.03
C LYS A 148 16.58 27.23 5.47
N CYS A 149 17.38 27.76 6.39
CA CYS A 149 17.31 27.43 7.80
C CYS A 149 16.08 28.10 8.40
N MET A 150 15.10 27.30 8.80
CA MET A 150 13.82 27.74 9.35
C MET A 150 13.65 27.18 10.75
N THR A 151 13.15 28.01 11.66
CA THR A 151 12.84 27.64 13.05
C THR A 151 11.34 27.43 13.19
N LEU A 152 10.94 26.25 13.64
CA LEU A 152 9.54 25.91 13.85
C LEU A 152 9.25 25.77 15.34
N VAL A 153 8.28 26.55 15.83
CA VAL A 153 7.75 26.40 17.18
C VAL A 153 6.84 25.16 17.23
N LEU A 154 7.22 24.17 18.04
CA LEU A 154 6.48 22.91 18.19
C LEU A 154 5.39 22.98 19.27
N ASN A 155 5.45 23.96 20.17
CA ASN A 155 4.43 24.17 21.20
C ASN A 155 3.24 24.93 20.61
N GLY A 156 2.10 24.25 20.43
CA GLY A 156 0.89 24.87 19.88
C GLY A 156 0.23 25.93 20.76
N HIS A 157 0.72 26.13 21.98
CA HIS A 157 0.25 27.19 22.89
C HIS A 157 1.14 28.43 22.90
N MET A 158 2.27 28.41 22.18
CA MET A 158 3.18 29.55 22.07
C MET A 158 3.03 30.17 20.68
N ASP A 159 2.72 31.47 20.63
CA ASP A 159 2.71 32.15 19.35
C ASP A 159 4.16 32.26 18.83
N PRO A 160 4.45 31.85 17.57
CA PRO A 160 5.75 32.09 16.97
C PRO A 160 6.21 33.55 17.02
N ALA A 161 5.27 34.52 17.05
CA ALA A 161 5.59 35.94 17.20
C ALA A 161 6.22 36.27 18.57
N ASP A 162 5.86 35.55 19.63
CA ASP A 162 6.42 35.74 20.98
C ASP A 162 7.84 35.17 21.12
N VAL A 163 8.27 34.37 20.14
CA VAL A 163 9.57 33.69 20.10
C VAL A 163 10.51 34.35 19.08
N ASP A 164 10.05 35.37 18.36
CA ASP A 164 10.91 36.15 17.46
C ASP A 164 11.84 37.05 18.29
N GLY A 165 13.02 36.51 18.64
CA GLY A 165 14.06 37.18 19.41
C GLY A 165 14.78 38.29 18.63
N GLY A 166 14.06 39.10 17.85
CA GLY A 166 14.61 40.22 17.09
C GLY A 166 15.34 39.80 15.81
N GLY A 167 14.89 38.74 15.12
CA GLY A 167 15.49 38.30 13.85
C GLY A 167 16.77 37.45 13.99
N LEU A 168 17.10 36.98 15.19
CA LEU A 168 18.24 36.07 15.43
C LEU A 168 18.06 34.71 14.73
N LEU A 169 16.81 34.27 14.54
CA LEU A 169 16.46 33.06 13.82
C LEU A 169 15.31 33.35 12.85
N ASN A 170 15.27 32.63 11.72
CA ASN A 170 14.13 32.68 10.80
C ASN A 170 12.95 31.88 11.37
N VAL A 171 12.16 32.48 12.26
CA VAL A 171 11.00 31.82 12.87
C VAL A 171 9.83 31.77 11.87
N LEU A 172 9.28 30.57 11.64
CA LEU A 172 8.15 30.39 10.74
C LEU A 172 6.86 30.91 11.38
N PRO A 173 6.11 31.80 10.69
CA PRO A 173 4.84 32.29 11.19
C PRO A 173 3.81 31.18 11.36
N SER A 174 2.86 31.40 12.28
CA SER A 174 1.69 30.54 12.43
C SER A 174 0.92 30.40 11.11
N GLY A 175 0.45 29.20 10.79
CA GLY A 175 -0.21 28.87 9.53
C GLY A 175 0.71 28.65 8.33
N SER A 176 2.02 28.91 8.46
CA SER A 176 2.97 28.72 7.35
C SER A 176 3.49 27.28 7.28
N PRO A 177 3.45 26.63 6.09
CA PRO A 177 3.92 25.27 5.93
C PRO A 177 5.45 25.19 5.74
N VAL A 178 6.08 24.20 6.37
CA VAL A 178 7.45 23.76 6.06
C VAL A 178 7.47 22.29 5.65
N LYS A 179 8.36 21.94 4.74
CA LYS A 179 8.51 20.58 4.21
C LYS A 179 9.76 19.92 4.78
N TYR A 180 9.58 18.82 5.49
CA TYR A 180 10.68 17.97 5.96
C TYR A 180 10.53 16.56 5.36
N LEU A 181 11.54 16.10 4.65
CA LEU A 181 11.57 14.77 4.01
C LEU A 181 10.28 14.45 3.20
N GLY A 182 9.66 15.46 2.58
CA GLY A 182 8.43 15.28 1.80
C GLY A 182 7.11 15.39 2.56
N VAL A 183 7.14 15.57 3.88
CA VAL A 183 5.97 15.78 4.73
C VAL A 183 5.86 17.26 5.09
N ILE A 184 4.66 17.82 4.98
CA ILE A 184 4.39 19.22 5.35
C ILE A 184 3.79 19.26 6.75
N PHE A 185 4.31 20.16 7.57
CA PHE A 185 3.83 20.48 8.91
C PHE A 185 4.18 21.95 9.19
N GLY A 186 3.60 22.52 10.25
CA GLY A 186 3.75 23.92 10.59
C GLY A 186 2.96 24.25 11.84
N HIS A 187 3.27 25.37 12.48
CA HIS A 187 2.54 25.85 13.65
C HIS A 187 1.10 26.18 13.25
N ALA A 188 0.10 25.66 13.95
CA ALA A 188 -1.33 25.84 13.66
C ALA A 188 -1.75 25.58 12.19
N LEU A 189 -1.05 24.69 11.48
CA LEU A 189 -1.40 24.37 10.09
C LEU A 189 -2.72 23.58 10.01
N PRO A 190 -3.63 23.89 9.07
CA PRO A 190 -4.87 23.13 8.91
C PRO A 190 -4.60 21.64 8.64
N LEU A 191 -5.30 20.76 9.38
CA LEU A 191 -5.11 19.31 9.30
C LEU A 191 -5.23 18.72 7.88
N HIS A 192 -6.03 19.34 7.01
CA HIS A 192 -6.27 18.86 5.66
C HIS A 192 -5.25 19.39 4.62
N HIS A 193 -4.40 20.35 4.98
CA HIS A 193 -3.50 21.04 4.03
C HIS A 193 -2.58 20.07 3.28
N GLN A 194 -1.90 19.18 4.01
CA GLN A 194 -1.01 18.16 3.46
C GLN A 194 -1.74 17.22 2.49
N ILE A 195 -2.96 16.82 2.84
CA ILE A 195 -3.76 15.87 2.06
C ILE A 195 -4.32 16.54 0.78
N SER A 196 -4.71 17.82 0.85
CA SER A 196 -5.15 18.58 -0.33
C SER A 196 -4.03 18.71 -1.37
N GLN A 197 -2.82 19.11 -0.96
CA GLN A 197 -1.69 19.17 -1.89
C GLN A 197 -1.31 17.81 -2.47
N LEU A 198 -1.42 16.74 -1.67
CA LEU A 198 -1.20 15.38 -2.15
C LEU A 198 -2.26 14.98 -3.17
N ASN A 199 -3.52 15.31 -2.93
CA ASN A 199 -4.63 15.06 -3.84
C ASN A 199 -4.39 15.73 -5.20
N ASP A 200 -3.99 17.00 -5.22
CA ASP A 200 -3.85 17.75 -6.47
C ASP A 200 -2.73 17.18 -7.35
N ARG A 201 -1.58 16.83 -6.73
CA ARG A 201 -0.49 16.12 -7.43
C ARG A 201 -0.92 14.75 -7.94
N PHE A 202 -1.64 13.99 -7.12
CA PHE A 202 -2.15 12.68 -7.50
C PHE A 202 -3.11 12.76 -8.69
N LEU A 203 -4.06 13.70 -8.68
CA LEU A 203 -5.02 13.89 -9.77
C LEU A 203 -4.35 14.39 -11.05
N ALA A 204 -3.42 15.35 -10.97
CA ALA A 204 -2.67 15.85 -12.12
C ALA A 204 -1.87 14.74 -12.83
N SER A 205 -1.38 13.75 -12.07
CA SER A 205 -0.62 12.64 -12.62
C SER A 205 -1.41 11.78 -13.61
N PHE A 206 -2.74 11.68 -13.48
CA PHE A 206 -3.56 10.92 -14.45
C PHE A 206 -3.54 11.54 -15.84
N GLN A 207 -3.45 12.87 -15.93
CA GLN A 207 -3.35 13.58 -17.22
C GLN A 207 -1.98 13.35 -17.85
N GLN A 208 -0.91 13.43 -17.06
CA GLN A 208 0.47 13.21 -17.51
C GLN A 208 0.68 11.79 -18.04
N TRP A 209 0.13 10.80 -17.35
CA TRP A 209 0.38 9.38 -17.64
C TRP A 209 -0.72 8.71 -18.46
N GLY A 210 -1.86 9.37 -18.67
CA GLY A 210 -3.05 8.77 -19.25
C GLY A 210 -2.91 8.27 -20.69
N CYS A 211 -1.97 8.83 -21.45
CA CYS A 211 -1.69 8.42 -22.83
C CYS A 211 -0.86 7.13 -22.94
N ARG A 212 -0.14 6.73 -21.88
CA ARG A 212 0.93 5.70 -21.96
C ARG A 212 0.44 4.25 -21.91
N ALA A 213 -0.80 3.98 -21.49
CA ALA A 213 -1.29 2.61 -21.28
C ALA A 213 -2.64 2.33 -21.96
N ARG A 214 -2.65 1.39 -22.91
CA ARG A 214 -3.82 1.03 -23.73
C ARG A 214 -4.68 -0.09 -23.12
N THR A 215 -4.10 -1.00 -22.35
CA THR A 215 -4.78 -2.18 -21.77
C THR A 215 -5.14 -1.97 -20.31
N ILE A 216 -6.13 -2.71 -19.79
CA ILE A 216 -6.50 -2.71 -18.36
C ILE A 216 -5.27 -3.08 -17.53
N HIS A 217 -4.54 -4.12 -17.95
CA HIS A 217 -3.32 -4.55 -17.26
C HIS A 217 -2.24 -3.45 -17.25
N GLY A 218 -2.00 -2.80 -18.38
CA GLY A 218 -1.03 -1.71 -18.48
C GLY A 218 -1.40 -0.51 -17.61
N ARG A 219 -2.68 -0.14 -17.59
CA ARG A 219 -3.16 0.97 -16.73
C ARG A 219 -3.06 0.61 -15.24
N ARG A 220 -3.38 -0.64 -14.87
CA ARG A 220 -3.19 -1.13 -13.50
C ARG A 220 -1.72 -1.10 -13.09
N LEU A 221 -0.82 -1.55 -13.96
CA LEU A 221 0.63 -1.49 -13.72
C LEU A 221 1.07 -0.05 -13.46
N LEU A 222 0.74 0.87 -14.37
CA LEU A 222 1.06 2.29 -14.27
C LEU A 222 0.50 2.92 -12.99
N THR A 223 -0.74 2.57 -12.64
CA THR A 223 -1.39 3.06 -11.42
C THR A 223 -0.62 2.62 -10.19
N ASN A 224 -0.23 1.36 -10.10
CA ASN A 224 0.51 0.83 -8.96
C ASN A 224 1.93 1.39 -8.85
N THR A 225 2.63 1.57 -9.98
CA THR A 225 4.05 1.96 -9.98
C THR A 225 4.26 3.46 -9.92
N MET A 226 3.44 4.26 -10.62
CA MET A 226 3.66 5.70 -10.80
C MET A 226 2.65 6.58 -10.05
N LEU A 227 1.38 6.20 -10.02
CA LEU A 227 0.32 7.06 -9.47
C LEU A 227 0.20 6.86 -7.96
N LEU A 228 -0.10 5.64 -7.53
CA LEU A 228 -0.33 5.31 -6.13
C LEU A 228 0.93 5.41 -5.28
N SER A 229 2.11 5.19 -5.86
CA SER A 229 3.40 5.32 -5.16
C SER A 229 3.62 6.71 -4.55
N GLN A 230 3.03 7.75 -5.14
CA GLN A 230 3.09 9.13 -4.62
C GLN A 230 2.36 9.29 -3.28
N LEU A 231 1.35 8.45 -3.02
CA LEU A 231 0.54 8.53 -1.80
C LEU A 231 1.24 7.92 -0.60
N TRP A 232 2.01 6.84 -0.79
CA TRP A 232 2.40 5.94 0.29
C TRP A 232 3.33 6.56 1.33
N HIS A 233 4.22 7.45 0.92
CA HIS A 233 5.14 8.13 1.83
C HIS A 233 4.39 9.01 2.85
N VAL A 234 3.45 9.82 2.36
CA VAL A 234 2.68 10.76 3.19
C VAL A 234 1.60 10.04 4.00
N THR A 235 0.83 9.16 3.34
CA THR A 235 -0.28 8.45 3.98
C THR A 235 0.18 7.54 5.12
N ALA A 236 1.44 7.11 5.15
CA ALA A 236 2.01 6.31 6.24
C ALA A 236 2.12 7.06 7.59
N VAL A 237 2.07 8.39 7.58
CA VAL A 237 2.23 9.26 8.77
C VAL A 237 1.12 10.30 8.93
N THR A 238 0.20 10.41 7.98
CA THR A 238 -0.92 11.34 8.03
C THR A 238 -2.26 10.58 7.93
N PRO A 239 -3.24 10.85 8.81
CA PRO A 239 -4.58 10.30 8.68
C PRO A 239 -5.26 10.85 7.42
N VAL A 240 -5.97 9.99 6.69
CA VAL A 240 -6.68 10.37 5.46
C VAL A 240 -8.18 10.23 5.67
N PRO A 241 -8.97 11.31 5.51
CA PRO A 241 -10.42 11.22 5.62
C PRO A 241 -11.02 10.23 4.61
N ALA A 242 -12.03 9.46 5.03
CA ALA A 242 -12.69 8.47 4.16
C ALA A 242 -13.21 9.06 2.81
N PRO A 243 -13.83 10.26 2.77
CA PRO A 243 -14.26 10.86 1.50
C PRO A 243 -13.11 11.09 0.50
N MET A 244 -11.90 11.38 1.01
CA MET A 244 -10.72 11.55 0.16
C MET A 244 -10.26 10.21 -0.43
N VAL A 245 -10.26 9.15 0.38
CA VAL A 245 -9.94 7.79 -0.08
C VAL A 245 -10.92 7.33 -1.15
N GLU A 246 -12.22 7.59 -0.98
CA GLU A 246 -13.25 7.28 -1.97
C GLU A 246 -13.05 8.05 -3.28
N ARG A 247 -12.69 9.34 -3.19
CA ARG A 247 -12.35 10.16 -4.37
C ARG A 247 -11.17 9.57 -5.15
N TRP A 248 -10.10 9.20 -4.45
CA TRP A 248 -8.93 8.56 -5.07
C TRP A 248 -9.28 7.20 -5.69
N GLN A 249 -10.04 6.37 -4.97
CA GLN A 249 -10.46 5.05 -5.45
C GLN A 249 -11.33 5.16 -6.70
N SER A 250 -12.26 6.12 -6.71
CA SER A 250 -13.11 6.43 -7.87
C SER A 250 -12.24 6.78 -9.08
N MET A 251 -11.29 7.70 -8.93
CA MET A 251 -10.39 8.10 -10.03
C MET A 251 -9.59 6.91 -10.57
N VAL A 252 -9.01 6.09 -9.69
CA VAL A 252 -8.30 4.86 -10.06
C VAL A 252 -9.17 3.90 -10.85
N ASN A 253 -10.41 3.66 -10.40
CA ASN A 253 -11.33 2.76 -11.08
C ASN A 253 -11.68 3.26 -12.48
N ARG A 254 -11.99 4.56 -12.62
CA ARG A 254 -12.33 5.17 -13.90
C ARG A 254 -11.15 5.15 -14.87
N PHE A 255 -9.93 5.37 -14.38
CA PHE A 255 -8.74 5.25 -15.20
C PHE A 255 -8.48 3.81 -15.65
N ILE A 256 -8.40 2.86 -14.72
CA ILE A 256 -8.06 1.46 -15.06
C ILE A 256 -9.13 0.84 -15.97
N LEU A 257 -10.41 1.03 -15.68
CA LEU A 257 -11.49 0.37 -16.42
C LEU A 257 -11.94 1.16 -17.66
N GLY A 258 -12.00 2.49 -17.56
CA GLY A 258 -12.56 3.37 -18.58
C GLY A 258 -11.57 4.27 -19.32
N ARG A 259 -10.27 4.23 -18.97
CA ARG A 259 -9.23 5.14 -19.50
C ARG A 259 -9.58 6.63 -19.32
N LYS A 260 -10.33 6.94 -18.26
CA LYS A 260 -10.71 8.32 -17.92
C LYS A 260 -9.58 9.01 -17.16
N THR A 261 -9.32 10.27 -17.48
CA THR A 261 -8.19 11.03 -16.96
C THR A 261 -8.61 12.26 -16.17
N HIS A 262 -9.88 12.69 -16.29
CA HIS A 262 -10.42 13.82 -15.54
C HIS A 262 -11.33 13.36 -14.39
N PRO A 263 -11.28 14.03 -13.22
CA PRO A 263 -12.17 13.72 -12.10
C PRO A 263 -13.67 13.89 -12.42
N THR A 264 -14.01 14.73 -13.40
CA THR A 264 -15.37 14.99 -13.88
C THR A 264 -15.86 13.95 -14.88
N ASP A 265 -14.98 13.10 -15.40
CA ASP A 265 -15.34 12.08 -16.38
C ASP A 265 -16.36 11.10 -15.79
N ARG A 266 -17.49 10.95 -16.48
CA ARG A 266 -18.49 9.93 -16.14
C ARG A 266 -18.03 8.57 -16.67
N TYR A 267 -18.21 7.54 -15.84
CA TYR A 267 -17.95 6.16 -16.23
C TYR A 267 -18.82 5.21 -15.42
N ARG A 268 -19.50 4.31 -16.11
CA ARG A 268 -20.27 3.21 -15.51
C ARG A 268 -19.45 1.92 -15.63
N PRO A 269 -19.01 1.31 -14.52
CA PRO A 269 -18.32 0.03 -14.57
C PRO A 269 -19.22 -1.06 -15.18
N LEU A 270 -18.66 -1.84 -16.10
CA LEU A 270 -19.36 -2.99 -16.70
C LEU A 270 -19.18 -4.28 -15.90
N LEU A 271 -18.15 -4.33 -15.05
CA LEU A 271 -17.88 -5.43 -14.13
C LEU A 271 -18.35 -5.05 -12.72
N HIS A 272 -18.97 -6.00 -12.02
CA HIS A 272 -19.35 -5.82 -10.62
C HIS A 272 -18.14 -5.48 -9.73
N ARG A 273 -18.35 -4.67 -8.68
CA ARG A 273 -17.26 -4.19 -7.81
C ARG A 273 -16.53 -5.33 -7.10
N THR A 274 -17.23 -6.39 -6.70
CA THR A 274 -16.65 -7.63 -6.12
C THR A 274 -15.47 -8.12 -6.96
N TRP A 275 -15.68 -8.30 -8.26
CA TRP A 275 -14.70 -8.85 -9.19
C TRP A 275 -13.66 -7.84 -9.66
N SER A 276 -13.87 -6.56 -9.40
CA SER A 276 -12.87 -5.53 -9.70
C SER A 276 -11.65 -5.67 -8.78
N TYR A 277 -11.87 -5.88 -7.48
CA TYR A 277 -10.81 -5.88 -6.47
C TYR A 277 -10.28 -7.27 -6.10
N ASP A 278 -11.06 -8.32 -6.34
CA ASP A 278 -10.70 -9.67 -5.91
C ASP A 278 -9.29 -10.07 -6.43
N PRO A 279 -8.38 -10.50 -5.52
CA PRO A 279 -6.99 -10.80 -5.87
C PRO A 279 -6.82 -12.16 -6.56
N THR A 280 -7.72 -13.12 -6.35
CA THR A 280 -7.59 -14.49 -6.89
C THR A 280 -8.25 -14.59 -8.25
N VAL A 281 -9.55 -14.31 -8.34
CA VAL A 281 -10.39 -14.47 -9.54
C VAL A 281 -10.71 -13.16 -10.24
N GLY A 282 -10.54 -12.00 -9.59
CA GLY A 282 -10.88 -10.70 -10.17
C GLY A 282 -9.83 -10.04 -11.09
N LEU A 283 -10.07 -8.76 -11.41
CA LEU A 283 -9.15 -7.90 -12.15
C LEU A 283 -7.98 -7.37 -11.30
N ARG A 284 -8.04 -7.57 -9.97
CA ARG A 284 -7.01 -7.16 -8.99
C ARG A 284 -6.75 -5.66 -9.00
N LEU A 285 -7.79 -4.83 -9.14
CA LEU A 285 -7.65 -3.39 -8.96
C LEU A 285 -7.14 -3.11 -7.53
N PRO A 286 -6.23 -2.14 -7.36
CA PRO A 286 -5.78 -1.76 -6.02
C PRO A 286 -6.94 -1.16 -5.22
N HIS A 287 -7.12 -1.64 -3.99
CA HIS A 287 -8.08 -1.10 -3.03
C HIS A 287 -7.35 -0.20 -2.03
N ILE A 288 -7.42 1.11 -2.23
CA ILE A 288 -6.63 2.12 -1.51
C ILE A 288 -6.89 2.05 0.00
N ALA A 289 -8.15 1.89 0.42
CA ALA A 289 -8.50 1.78 1.83
C ALA A 289 -7.83 0.57 2.49
N SER A 290 -7.80 -0.60 1.82
CA SER A 290 -7.07 -1.79 2.33
C SER A 290 -5.56 -1.52 2.44
N MET A 291 -4.99 -0.74 1.51
CA MET A 291 -3.57 -0.40 1.55
C MET A 291 -3.24 0.55 2.69
N ILE A 292 -4.08 1.56 2.95
CA ILE A 292 -3.95 2.46 4.11
C ILE A 292 -4.10 1.66 5.42
N ARG A 293 -5.11 0.79 5.52
CA ARG A 293 -5.25 -0.10 6.69
C ARG A 293 -3.99 -0.95 6.90
N ALA A 294 -3.42 -1.52 5.84
CA ALA A 294 -2.18 -2.29 5.95
C ALA A 294 -1.00 -1.43 6.46
N GLN A 295 -0.90 -0.15 6.08
CA GLN A 295 0.09 0.76 6.64
C GLN A 295 -0.14 1.00 8.14
N ARG A 296 -1.40 1.17 8.58
CA ARG A 296 -1.74 1.34 10.00
C ARG A 296 -1.40 0.11 10.83
N LEU A 297 -1.74 -1.07 10.33
CA LEU A 297 -1.41 -2.33 10.98
C LEU A 297 0.12 -2.53 11.06
N ALA A 298 0.86 -2.22 10.00
CA ALA A 298 2.33 -2.26 10.04
C ALA A 298 2.92 -1.25 11.05
N ARG A 299 2.31 -0.05 11.17
CA ARG A 299 2.70 0.93 12.18
C ARG A 299 2.40 0.45 13.60
N LEU A 300 1.28 -0.24 13.79
CA LEU A 300 0.94 -0.88 15.07
C LEU A 300 1.92 -2.00 15.42
N GLN A 301 2.35 -2.82 14.45
CA GLN A 301 3.40 -3.83 14.69
C GLN A 301 4.67 -3.17 15.26
N LEU A 302 5.10 -2.03 14.68
CA LEU A 302 6.26 -1.28 15.20
C LEU A 302 6.04 -0.76 16.62
N LEU A 303 4.82 -0.34 16.99
CA LEU A 303 4.49 0.09 18.35
C LEU A 303 4.51 -1.07 19.37
N MET A 304 4.19 -2.27 18.92
CA MET A 304 4.09 -3.47 19.75
C MET A 304 5.42 -4.19 19.94
N GLN A 305 6.44 -3.88 19.13
CA GLN A 305 7.79 -4.44 19.32
C GLN A 305 8.35 -4.13 20.71
N GLY A 306 9.03 -5.09 21.33
CA GLY A 306 9.59 -4.94 22.68
C GLY A 306 10.58 -3.77 22.81
N SER A 307 10.74 -3.26 24.03
CA SER A 307 11.76 -2.25 24.33
C SER A 307 13.14 -2.87 24.24
N THR A 308 13.93 -2.47 23.25
CA THR A 308 15.34 -2.80 23.07
C THR A 308 16.18 -1.53 23.31
N PRO A 309 17.49 -1.63 23.58
CA PRO A 309 18.37 -0.46 23.65
C PRO A 309 18.31 0.43 22.38
N SER A 310 17.93 -0.16 21.25
CA SER A 310 17.71 0.51 19.96
C SER A 310 16.27 0.97 19.72
N THR A 311 15.38 0.87 20.70
CA THR A 311 13.97 1.25 20.53
C THR A 311 13.85 2.74 20.24
N PRO A 312 13.13 3.11 19.18
CA PRO A 312 13.04 4.51 18.81
C PRO A 312 12.24 5.30 19.85
N PRO A 313 12.68 6.52 20.23
CA PRO A 313 12.06 7.33 21.29
C PRO A 313 10.56 7.59 21.10
N TRP A 314 10.11 7.69 19.85
CA TRP A 314 8.69 7.92 19.54
C TRP A 314 7.78 6.82 20.09
N GLN A 315 8.27 5.58 20.21
CA GLN A 315 7.47 4.45 20.67
C GLN A 315 7.01 4.63 22.12
N GLU A 316 7.93 5.09 22.98
CA GLU A 316 7.64 5.39 24.39
C GLU A 316 6.68 6.57 24.53
N LEU A 317 6.88 7.63 23.74
CA LEU A 317 5.97 8.79 23.73
C LEU A 317 4.53 8.37 23.37
N VAL A 318 4.38 7.46 22.41
CA VAL A 318 3.06 6.95 22.00
C VAL A 318 2.46 6.03 23.06
N ARG A 319 3.26 5.15 23.69
CA ARG A 319 2.79 4.32 24.81
C ARG A 319 2.28 5.18 25.97
N ARG A 320 2.97 6.28 26.30
CA ARG A 320 2.51 7.25 27.30
C ARG A 320 1.20 7.93 26.92
N GLN A 321 1.00 8.26 25.64
CA GLN A 321 -0.29 8.77 25.17
C GLN A 321 -1.40 7.75 25.38
N TYR A 322 -1.21 6.49 24.97
CA TYR A 322 -2.18 5.42 25.23
C TYR A 322 -2.44 5.20 26.73
N GLN A 323 -1.41 5.31 27.57
CA GLN A 323 -1.57 5.26 29.03
C GLN A 323 -2.49 6.38 29.54
N ARG A 324 -2.28 7.64 29.10
CA ARG A 324 -3.15 8.76 29.47
C ARG A 324 -4.57 8.60 28.92
N THR A 325 -4.69 8.12 27.70
CA THR A 325 -5.99 7.87 27.05
C THR A 325 -6.80 6.79 27.77
N MET A 326 -6.16 5.71 28.23
CA MET A 326 -6.82 4.62 28.97
C MET A 326 -7.02 4.94 30.46
N GLY A 327 -6.19 5.79 31.06
CA GLY A 327 -6.29 6.18 32.46
C GLY A 327 -6.33 4.97 33.40
N ALA A 328 -7.40 4.84 34.18
CA ALA A 328 -7.59 3.76 35.15
C ALA A 328 -7.61 2.34 34.53
N LEU A 329 -7.89 2.24 33.23
CA LEU A 329 -7.93 0.96 32.50
C LEU A 329 -6.53 0.46 32.09
N TYR A 330 -5.50 1.31 32.11
CA TYR A 330 -4.16 0.93 31.68
C TYR A 330 -3.49 -0.09 32.63
N ARG A 331 -2.82 -1.09 32.05
CA ARG A 331 -1.99 -2.07 32.77
C ARG A 331 -0.56 -2.05 32.22
N THR A 332 0.43 -1.95 33.10
CA THR A 332 1.85 -2.03 32.72
C THR A 332 2.24 -3.42 32.21
N SER A 333 1.61 -4.48 32.74
CA SER A 333 1.79 -5.86 32.26
C SER A 333 1.12 -6.14 30.91
N HIS A 334 0.10 -5.36 30.55
CA HIS A 334 -0.68 -5.50 29.33
C HIS A 334 -0.87 -4.14 28.62
N PRO A 335 0.23 -3.53 28.12
CA PRO A 335 0.19 -2.18 27.56
C PRO A 335 -0.65 -2.05 26.28
N HIS A 336 -1.11 -3.18 25.73
CA HIS A 336 -1.84 -3.28 24.46
C HIS A 336 -3.34 -3.57 24.62
N ASP A 337 -3.88 -3.53 25.84
CA ASP A 337 -5.32 -3.78 26.11
C ASP A 337 -6.26 -2.87 25.32
N PHE A 338 -5.82 -1.69 24.92
CA PHE A 338 -6.61 -0.77 24.08
C PHE A 338 -7.08 -1.45 22.78
N LEU A 339 -6.36 -2.46 22.30
CA LEU A 339 -6.70 -3.22 21.09
C LEU A 339 -7.97 -4.05 21.23
N ASP A 340 -8.42 -4.34 22.45
CA ASP A 340 -9.70 -5.01 22.73
C ASP A 340 -10.87 -4.03 22.83
N TYR A 341 -10.58 -2.72 22.81
CA TYR A 341 -11.57 -1.65 22.94
C TYR A 341 -11.85 -0.98 21.59
N TYR A 342 -13.03 -0.37 21.48
CA TYR A 342 -13.36 0.51 20.35
C TYR A 342 -13.04 1.98 20.67
N PRO A 343 -12.29 2.71 19.82
CA PRO A 343 -11.96 4.12 20.05
C PRO A 343 -13.19 5.01 19.78
N CYS A 344 -14.09 5.12 20.76
CA CYS A 344 -15.30 5.93 20.65
C CYS A 344 -15.09 7.37 21.18
N PRO A 345 -15.27 8.43 20.36
CA PRO A 345 -15.15 9.82 20.78
C PRO A 345 -16.10 10.23 21.91
N SER A 346 -17.27 9.61 22.00
CA SER A 346 -18.27 9.87 23.04
C SER A 346 -18.08 9.02 24.30
N SER A 347 -17.05 8.17 24.35
CA SER A 347 -16.77 7.36 25.53
C SER A 347 -16.37 8.24 26.70
N ALA A 348 -17.08 8.09 27.82
CA ALA A 348 -16.69 8.69 29.09
C ALA A 348 -15.62 7.88 29.85
N TRP A 349 -15.16 6.77 29.27
CA TRP A 349 -14.12 5.91 29.84
C TRP A 349 -12.74 6.12 29.20
N LEU A 350 -12.68 6.74 28.00
CA LEU A 350 -11.46 6.95 27.25
C LEU A 350 -11.25 8.43 26.96
N THR A 351 -10.04 8.93 27.18
CA THR A 351 -9.70 10.34 26.93
C THR A 351 -9.00 10.47 25.58
N LEU A 352 -9.72 10.24 24.48
CA LEU A 352 -9.13 10.17 23.12
C LEU A 352 -8.43 11.45 22.66
N ARG A 353 -8.77 12.61 23.22
CA ARG A 353 -8.07 13.89 22.97
C ARG A 353 -6.59 13.89 23.37
N GLU A 354 -6.18 12.99 24.27
CA GLU A 354 -4.78 12.81 24.68
C GLU A 354 -3.96 12.04 23.63
N LEU A 355 -4.63 11.42 22.65
CA LEU A 355 -4.00 10.60 21.63
C LEU A 355 -3.88 11.36 20.31
N HIS A 356 -2.68 11.41 19.76
CA HIS A 356 -2.44 12.04 18.47
C HIS A 356 -3.35 11.44 17.37
N PRO A 357 -3.94 12.25 16.46
CA PRO A 357 -4.92 11.78 15.48
C PRO A 357 -4.51 10.58 14.62
N LEU A 358 -3.22 10.48 14.27
CA LEU A 358 -2.69 9.30 13.57
C LEU A 358 -2.91 8.00 14.36
N TRP A 359 -2.71 8.02 15.68
CA TRP A 359 -2.84 6.83 16.52
C TRP A 359 -4.30 6.51 16.85
N VAL A 360 -5.17 7.52 16.84
CA VAL A 360 -6.63 7.30 16.81
C VAL A 360 -7.02 6.57 15.52
N ASP A 361 -6.50 6.99 14.36
CA ASP A 361 -6.73 6.31 13.07
C ASP A 361 -6.14 4.89 13.05
N VAL A 362 -4.93 4.68 13.58
CA VAL A 362 -4.35 3.32 13.74
C VAL A 362 -5.26 2.41 14.56
N TRP A 363 -5.71 2.89 15.72
CA TRP A 363 -6.60 2.13 16.60
C TRP A 363 -7.96 1.86 15.92
N SER A 364 -8.52 2.85 15.22
CA SER A 364 -9.79 2.72 14.50
C SER A 364 -9.70 1.68 13.38
N GLN A 365 -8.60 1.70 12.61
CA GLN A 365 -8.35 0.71 11.57
C GLN A 365 -8.14 -0.70 12.12
N TRP A 366 -7.50 -0.84 13.28
CA TRP A 366 -7.42 -2.12 13.99
C TRP A 366 -8.81 -2.60 14.42
N ALA A 367 -9.59 -1.75 15.08
CA ALA A 367 -10.92 -2.06 15.58
C ALA A 367 -11.91 -2.42 14.47
N ALA A 368 -11.67 -1.97 13.23
CA ALA A 368 -12.47 -2.29 12.05
C ALA A 368 -12.04 -3.58 11.31
N THR A 369 -11.01 -4.31 11.78
CA THR A 369 -10.65 -5.63 11.24
C THR A 369 -11.59 -6.71 11.75
N ASP A 370 -11.67 -7.85 11.07
CA ASP A 370 -12.46 -9.00 11.54
C ASP A 370 -11.84 -9.58 12.83
N PRO A 371 -12.57 -9.60 13.98
CA PRO A 371 -12.07 -10.17 15.23
C PRO A 371 -11.61 -11.63 15.11
N ALA A 372 -12.25 -12.44 14.26
CA ALA A 372 -11.87 -13.83 14.03
C ALA A 372 -10.48 -13.94 13.36
N GLN A 373 -10.10 -12.95 12.55
CA GLN A 373 -8.79 -12.93 11.88
C GLN A 373 -7.67 -12.36 12.75
N ARG A 374 -8.00 -11.62 13.83
CA ARG A 374 -7.01 -11.08 14.79
C ARG A 374 -6.41 -12.17 15.68
N CYS A 375 -7.18 -13.23 15.96
CA CYS A 375 -6.79 -14.34 16.83
C CYS A 375 -7.06 -15.66 16.10
N GLN A 376 -6.03 -16.20 15.43
CA GLN A 376 -6.17 -17.43 14.63
C GLN A 376 -5.81 -18.69 15.43
N VAL A 377 -5.26 -18.51 16.64
CA VAL A 377 -4.96 -19.59 17.59
C VAL A 377 -5.97 -19.51 18.73
N PRO A 378 -6.57 -20.64 19.17
CA PRO A 378 -7.40 -20.68 20.38
C PRO A 378 -6.66 -20.09 21.58
N LEU A 379 -7.34 -19.40 22.49
CA LEU A 379 -6.71 -18.83 23.69
C LEU A 379 -6.62 -19.87 24.80
N ASN A 380 -5.63 -19.75 25.70
CA ASN A 380 -5.64 -20.51 26.94
C ASN A 380 -6.49 -19.85 28.03
N LEU A 381 -6.81 -20.60 29.09
CA LEU A 381 -7.66 -20.12 30.19
C LEU A 381 -7.09 -18.84 30.84
N ASN A 382 -5.77 -18.80 31.03
CA ASN A 382 -5.11 -17.67 31.67
C ASN A 382 -5.28 -16.38 30.85
N THR A 383 -4.96 -16.44 29.56
CA THR A 383 -5.12 -15.33 28.62
C THR A 383 -6.58 -14.91 28.50
N ARG A 384 -7.54 -15.85 28.56
CA ARG A 384 -8.98 -15.53 28.56
C ARG A 384 -9.40 -14.75 29.81
N LEU A 385 -8.95 -15.18 30.99
CA LEU A 385 -9.27 -14.51 32.27
C LEU A 385 -8.57 -13.15 32.41
N GLU A 386 -7.41 -12.98 31.77
CA GLU A 386 -6.63 -11.74 31.74
C GLU A 386 -7.15 -10.69 30.77
N GLN A 387 -8.12 -11.06 29.91
CA GLN A 387 -8.71 -10.10 28.98
C GLN A 387 -9.38 -8.95 29.69
N PRO A 388 -9.23 -7.73 29.18
CA PRO A 388 -9.89 -6.58 29.78
C PRO A 388 -11.41 -6.72 29.62
N MET A 389 -12.17 -6.44 30.69
CA MET A 389 -13.62 -6.73 30.73
C MET A 389 -14.52 -5.50 30.55
N TRP A 390 -14.01 -4.30 30.83
CA TRP A 390 -14.84 -3.08 30.89
C TRP A 390 -15.36 -2.64 29.52
N LEU A 391 -14.46 -2.40 28.57
CA LEU A 391 -14.78 -1.90 27.23
C LEU A 391 -14.57 -2.94 26.12
N THR A 392 -14.59 -4.22 26.48
CA THR A 392 -14.30 -5.31 25.54
C THR A 392 -15.24 -5.30 24.34
N THR A 393 -14.70 -5.67 23.19
CA THR A 393 -15.42 -5.91 21.93
C THR A 393 -15.54 -7.40 21.60
N ASP A 394 -15.03 -8.28 22.47
CA ASP A 394 -15.13 -9.72 22.31
C ASP A 394 -16.54 -10.22 22.65
N GLU A 395 -17.25 -10.76 21.66
CA GLU A 395 -18.63 -11.21 21.81
C GLU A 395 -18.84 -12.20 22.95
N ARG A 396 -17.88 -13.08 23.24
CA ARG A 396 -17.99 -14.05 24.33
C ARG A 396 -17.65 -13.47 25.71
N MET A 397 -17.39 -12.16 25.78
CA MET A 397 -17.29 -11.39 27.02
C MET A 397 -18.43 -10.35 27.16
N LEU A 398 -19.40 -10.36 26.24
CA LEU A 398 -20.58 -9.49 26.29
C LEU A 398 -21.74 -10.16 27.02
N THR A 399 -22.74 -9.36 27.42
CA THR A 399 -24.04 -9.86 27.87
C THR A 399 -24.83 -10.51 26.72
N GLU A 400 -25.94 -11.19 27.04
CA GLU A 400 -26.93 -11.67 26.05
C GLU A 400 -27.49 -10.53 25.17
N GLY A 401 -27.48 -9.28 25.67
CA GLY A 401 -27.84 -8.09 24.90
C GLY A 401 -26.70 -7.47 24.09
N HIS A 402 -25.56 -8.18 23.95
CA HIS A 402 -24.34 -7.69 23.31
C HIS A 402 -23.77 -6.39 23.94
N ASP A 403 -23.96 -6.22 25.25
CA ASP A 403 -23.42 -5.09 26.00
C ASP A 403 -22.18 -5.48 26.81
N CYS A 404 -21.18 -4.60 26.85
CA CYS A 404 -20.01 -4.76 27.71
C CYS A 404 -20.29 -4.29 29.14
N SER A 405 -19.41 -4.64 30.08
CA SER A 405 -19.56 -4.27 31.50
C SER A 405 -19.63 -2.75 31.72
N ALA A 406 -18.92 -1.96 30.91
CA ALA A 406 -18.98 -0.50 30.97
C ALA A 406 -20.34 0.08 30.56
N ARG A 407 -21.10 -0.61 29.69
CA ARG A 407 -22.47 -0.20 29.36
C ARG A 407 -23.38 -0.42 30.56
N LEU A 408 -23.29 -1.57 31.24
CA LEU A 408 -24.09 -1.86 32.44
C LEU A 408 -23.97 -0.80 33.54
N ALA A 409 -22.82 -0.13 33.64
CA ALA A 409 -22.59 1.06 34.46
C ALA A 409 -23.29 2.33 33.89
N HIS A 410 -24.59 2.22 33.65
CA HIS A 410 -25.44 3.32 33.19
C HIS A 410 -25.60 4.35 34.33
N GLY A 411 -25.17 5.59 34.06
CA GLY A 411 -25.25 6.73 35.00
C GLY A 411 -23.85 7.25 35.41
N PRO A 412 -23.68 8.58 35.59
CA PRO A 412 -22.38 9.16 35.95
C PRO A 412 -21.77 8.59 37.24
N ALA A 413 -22.59 8.40 38.28
CA ALA A 413 -22.13 7.90 39.58
C ALA A 413 -21.63 6.45 39.52
N THR A 414 -22.41 5.53 38.93
CA THR A 414 -22.00 4.12 38.77
C THR A 414 -20.76 3.99 37.89
N ARG A 415 -20.64 4.82 36.83
CA ARG A 415 -19.45 4.85 35.97
C ARG A 415 -18.20 5.29 36.74
N ARG A 416 -18.28 6.40 37.49
CA ARG A 416 -17.16 6.86 38.33
C ARG A 416 -16.77 5.78 39.34
N TRP A 417 -17.75 5.16 39.99
CA TRP A 417 -17.52 4.05 40.90
C TRP A 417 -16.77 2.88 40.25
N CYS A 418 -17.14 2.49 39.02
CA CYS A 418 -16.44 1.43 38.30
C CYS A 418 -15.02 1.83 37.85
N LEU A 419 -14.81 3.08 37.41
CA LEU A 419 -13.48 3.60 37.05
C LEU A 419 -12.52 3.60 38.25
N TYR A 420 -13.02 3.95 39.44
CA TYR A 420 -12.26 3.81 40.68
C TYR A 420 -11.94 2.34 41.00
N GLY A 421 -12.92 1.44 40.83
CA GLY A 421 -12.67 0.00 40.94
C GLY A 421 -11.57 -0.51 39.99
N ALA A 422 -11.55 -0.02 38.75
CA ALA A 422 -10.46 -0.30 37.82
C ALA A 422 -9.11 0.26 38.32
N SER A 423 -9.09 1.45 38.92
CA SER A 423 -7.87 2.00 39.54
C SER A 423 -7.38 1.17 40.73
N ASN A 424 -8.30 0.53 41.47
CA ASN A 424 -8.01 -0.42 42.55
C ASN A 424 -7.53 -1.80 42.07
N GLY A 425 -7.28 -1.98 40.77
CA GLY A 425 -6.75 -3.22 40.22
C GLY A 425 -7.77 -4.10 39.52
N VAL A 426 -9.07 -3.79 39.56
CA VAL A 426 -10.12 -4.65 38.97
C VAL A 426 -10.31 -4.34 37.49
N ARG A 427 -9.50 -4.94 36.61
CA ARG A 427 -9.48 -4.64 35.16
C ARG A 427 -9.85 -5.85 34.28
N CYS A 428 -9.63 -7.05 34.78
CA CYS A 428 -10.00 -8.33 34.16
C CYS A 428 -10.61 -9.30 35.18
N LEU A 429 -11.13 -10.44 34.72
CA LEU A 429 -11.73 -11.44 35.60
C LEU A 429 -10.69 -12.09 36.53
N ARG A 430 -9.45 -12.24 36.08
CA ARG A 430 -8.33 -12.75 36.90
C ARG A 430 -8.06 -11.88 38.12
N ASP A 431 -8.25 -10.57 38.03
CA ASP A 431 -8.01 -9.65 39.16
C ASP A 431 -9.00 -9.90 40.31
N LEU A 432 -10.17 -10.48 40.01
CA LEU A 432 -11.18 -10.85 41.01
C LEU A 432 -10.99 -12.28 41.53
N ALA A 433 -10.52 -13.19 40.68
CA ALA A 433 -10.26 -14.59 41.03
C ALA A 433 -8.85 -15.01 40.61
N PRO A 434 -7.81 -14.71 41.43
CA PRO A 434 -6.44 -15.11 41.14
C PRO A 434 -6.32 -16.62 40.96
N GLY A 435 -5.63 -17.07 39.90
CA GLY A 435 -5.36 -18.49 39.64
C GLY A 435 -6.60 -19.36 39.35
N ALA A 436 -7.69 -18.79 38.86
CA ALA A 436 -8.99 -19.48 38.73
C ALA A 436 -9.54 -20.00 40.09
N GLY A 437 -9.18 -19.30 41.19
CA GLY A 437 -9.58 -19.63 42.54
C GLY A 437 -11.00 -19.20 42.91
N ARG A 438 -11.23 -19.03 44.22
CA ARG A 438 -12.52 -18.64 44.79
C ARG A 438 -12.96 -17.26 44.27
N TRP A 439 -14.17 -17.19 43.71
CA TRP A 439 -14.79 -15.92 43.36
C TRP A 439 -15.15 -15.12 44.63
N PRO A 440 -14.89 -13.80 44.67
CA PRO A 440 -15.13 -12.99 45.86
C PRO A 440 -16.63 -12.92 46.15
N THR A 441 -16.99 -12.88 47.43
CA THR A 441 -18.38 -12.61 47.83
C THR A 441 -18.80 -11.22 47.38
N ARG A 442 -20.12 -10.98 47.26
CA ARG A 442 -20.65 -9.67 46.90
C ARG A 442 -20.14 -8.55 47.81
N ARG A 443 -19.95 -8.83 49.11
CA ARG A 443 -19.39 -7.87 50.09
C ARG A 443 -17.93 -7.57 49.80
N GLU A 444 -17.10 -8.61 49.61
CA GLU A 444 -15.67 -8.47 49.26
C GLU A 444 -15.50 -7.67 47.97
N PHE A 445 -16.27 -7.97 46.93
CA PHE A 445 -16.27 -7.22 45.68
C PHE A 445 -16.61 -5.74 45.87
N LEU A 446 -17.67 -5.43 46.63
CA LEU A 446 -18.06 -4.04 46.90
C LEU A 446 -16.99 -3.30 47.68
N THR A 447 -16.37 -3.95 48.68
CA THR A 447 -15.25 -3.37 49.44
C THR A 447 -14.08 -3.04 48.52
N THR A 448 -13.66 -3.96 47.65
CA THR A 448 -12.56 -3.73 46.69
C THR A 448 -12.86 -2.59 45.72
N MET A 449 -14.07 -2.55 45.16
CA MET A 449 -14.48 -1.50 44.21
C MET A 449 -14.65 -0.12 44.87
N SER A 450 -14.90 -0.08 46.19
CA SER A 450 -15.18 1.16 46.94
C SER A 450 -13.99 1.64 47.77
N HIS A 451 -12.90 0.86 47.84
CA HIS A 451 -11.71 1.22 48.61
C HIS A 451 -11.11 2.54 48.10
N GLY A 452 -10.91 3.50 49.00
CA GLY A 452 -10.35 4.82 48.65
C GLY A 452 -11.20 5.65 47.68
N ASN A 453 -12.46 5.25 47.43
CA ASN A 453 -13.33 5.90 46.48
C ASN A 453 -14.14 7.02 47.16
N PRO A 454 -13.94 8.29 46.83
CA PRO A 454 -14.67 9.41 47.45
C PRO A 454 -16.17 9.41 47.15
N GLU A 455 -16.62 8.65 46.14
CA GLU A 455 -18.04 8.49 45.79
C GLU A 455 -18.68 7.27 46.49
N ALA A 456 -17.90 6.50 47.27
CA ALA A 456 -18.43 5.41 48.08
C ALA A 456 -19.33 6.00 49.17
N ARG A 457 -20.61 5.62 49.13
CA ARG A 457 -21.57 6.03 50.14
C ARG A 457 -21.54 5.04 51.29
N VAL A 458 -21.70 5.53 52.51
CA VAL A 458 -21.91 4.71 53.71
C VAL A 458 -23.33 4.92 54.20
N GLU A 459 -23.97 3.85 54.66
CA GLU A 459 -25.27 3.86 55.29
C GLU A 459 -25.14 3.28 56.72
N LEU A 460 -25.98 3.74 57.64
CA LEU A 460 -26.06 3.13 58.96
C LEU A 460 -26.94 1.89 58.87
N GLY A 461 -26.40 0.74 59.28
CA GLY A 461 -27.15 -0.50 59.39
C GLY A 461 -28.18 -0.47 60.52
N PRO A 462 -29.18 -1.36 60.49
CA PRO A 462 -30.18 -1.49 61.57
C PRO A 462 -29.58 -1.93 62.92
N ASP A 463 -28.33 -2.41 62.91
CA ASP A 463 -27.48 -2.77 64.04
C ASP A 463 -26.62 -1.60 64.57
N GLY A 464 -26.76 -0.39 64.00
CA GLY A 464 -26.01 0.81 64.39
C GLY A 464 -24.60 0.92 63.78
N ASN A 465 -24.16 -0.08 63.02
CA ASN A 465 -22.85 -0.09 62.39
C ASN A 465 -22.85 0.62 61.03
N MET A 466 -21.79 1.39 60.74
CA MET A 466 -21.60 1.95 59.41
C MET A 466 -21.24 0.85 58.41
N ARG A 467 -21.99 0.77 57.31
CA ARG A 467 -21.74 -0.17 56.21
C ARG A 467 -21.70 0.58 54.88
N LEU A 468 -20.98 0.04 53.89
CA LEU A 468 -20.99 0.58 52.53
C LEU A 468 -22.40 0.48 51.94
N ALA A 469 -22.95 1.62 51.53
CA ALA A 469 -24.21 1.66 50.79
C ALA A 469 -24.01 1.11 49.38
N PHE A 470 -25.01 0.40 48.85
CA PHE A 470 -24.91 -0.19 47.52
C PHE A 470 -24.85 0.90 46.45
N ALA A 471 -23.73 0.93 45.70
CA ALA A 471 -23.68 1.74 44.48
C ALA A 471 -24.80 1.28 43.52
N PRO A 472 -25.52 2.20 42.85
CA PRO A 472 -26.59 1.84 41.94
C PRO A 472 -26.11 0.83 40.89
N ARG A 473 -26.86 -0.26 40.71
CA ARG A 473 -26.56 -1.38 39.78
C ARG A 473 -25.30 -2.22 40.11
N ALA A 474 -24.63 -1.99 41.24
CA ALA A 474 -23.45 -2.78 41.61
C ALA A 474 -23.72 -4.29 41.72
N GLY A 475 -24.92 -4.68 42.15
CA GLY A 475 -25.35 -6.09 42.16
C GLY A 475 -25.46 -6.69 40.75
N SER A 476 -26.01 -5.93 39.80
CA SER A 476 -26.12 -6.35 38.40
C SER A 476 -24.74 -6.53 37.76
N ILE A 477 -23.80 -5.63 38.06
CA ILE A 477 -22.41 -5.73 37.58
C ILE A 477 -21.72 -6.96 38.17
N TYR A 478 -21.81 -7.16 39.49
CA TYR A 478 -21.25 -8.35 40.16
C TYR A 478 -21.79 -9.65 39.57
N ASN A 479 -23.12 -9.76 39.43
CA ASN A 479 -23.76 -10.95 38.88
C ASN A 479 -23.37 -11.20 37.41
N HIS A 480 -23.19 -10.14 36.62
CA HIS A 480 -22.70 -10.27 35.25
C HIS A 480 -21.27 -10.79 35.20
N LEU A 481 -20.35 -10.20 35.96
CA LEU A 481 -18.94 -10.64 35.99
C LEU A 481 -18.79 -12.07 36.51
N HIS A 482 -19.58 -12.45 37.53
CA HIS A 482 -19.61 -13.82 38.03
C HIS A 482 -20.08 -14.80 36.95
N ARG A 483 -21.15 -14.48 36.21
CA ARG A 483 -21.62 -15.30 35.07
C ARG A 483 -20.56 -15.44 33.98
N LEU A 484 -19.88 -14.35 33.62
CA LEU A 484 -18.78 -14.42 32.64
C LEU A 484 -17.67 -15.35 33.13
N TYR A 485 -17.28 -15.24 34.40
CA TYR A 485 -16.27 -16.11 34.99
C TYR A 485 -16.67 -17.60 34.96
N THR A 486 -17.90 -17.92 35.36
CA THR A 486 -18.39 -19.31 35.34
C THR A 486 -18.47 -19.88 33.93
N ASN A 487 -18.89 -19.07 32.95
CA ASN A 487 -18.96 -19.50 31.55
C ASN A 487 -17.57 -19.77 30.99
N VAL A 488 -16.61 -18.87 31.25
CA VAL A 488 -15.21 -19.08 30.85
C VAL A 488 -14.65 -20.35 31.48
N LEU A 489 -14.89 -20.63 32.76
CA LEU A 489 -14.44 -21.88 33.36
C LEU A 489 -15.10 -23.12 32.75
N ALA A 490 -16.39 -23.05 32.42
CA ALA A 490 -17.11 -24.15 31.80
C ALA A 490 -16.55 -24.49 30.42
N ASP A 491 -16.29 -23.48 29.58
CA ASP A 491 -15.74 -23.64 28.23
C ASP A 491 -14.38 -24.37 28.24
N PHE A 492 -13.54 -24.09 29.24
CA PHE A 492 -12.18 -24.63 29.35
C PHE A 492 -12.07 -25.95 30.12
N ARG A 493 -13.09 -26.36 30.88
CA ARG A 493 -13.12 -27.68 31.56
C ARG A 493 -13.15 -28.86 30.58
N ALA A 494 -13.60 -28.63 29.35
CA ALA A 494 -13.67 -29.64 28.29
C ALA A 494 -12.44 -29.67 27.38
N THR A 495 -11.45 -28.79 27.57
CA THR A 495 -10.30 -28.63 26.67
C THR A 495 -9.06 -29.37 27.22
N PRO A 496 -8.39 -30.25 26.45
CA PRO A 496 -7.20 -30.97 26.92
C PRO A 496 -6.03 -30.03 27.29
N GLU A 497 -5.34 -30.32 28.41
CA GLU A 497 -4.23 -29.49 28.93
C GLU A 497 -3.06 -29.29 27.96
N ALA A 498 -2.85 -30.25 27.05
CA ALA A 498 -1.77 -30.21 26.05
C ALA A 498 -1.96 -29.13 24.96
N GLU A 499 -3.19 -28.60 24.76
CA GLU A 499 -3.50 -27.57 23.76
C GLU A 499 -3.24 -26.13 24.26
N LEU A 500 -2.81 -25.96 25.52
CA LEU A 500 -2.79 -24.67 26.24
C LEU A 500 -1.39 -24.05 26.43
N GLN A 501 -0.32 -24.70 25.98
CA GLN A 501 1.04 -24.13 26.03
C GLN A 501 1.19 -23.01 24.99
N GLN A 502 1.05 -21.77 25.44
CA GLN A 502 1.25 -20.56 24.63
C GLN A 502 2.48 -19.80 25.12
N PRO A 503 3.17 -19.08 24.23
CA PRO A 503 4.22 -18.16 24.66
C PRO A 503 3.64 -17.13 25.63
N ALA A 504 4.41 -16.76 26.65
CA ALA A 504 4.04 -15.69 27.56
C ALA A 504 4.05 -14.35 26.79
N THR A 505 2.90 -13.96 26.24
CA THR A 505 2.73 -12.72 25.48
C THR A 505 1.86 -11.75 26.25
N ALA A 506 2.17 -10.45 26.15
CA ALA A 506 1.40 -9.39 26.80
C ALA A 506 0.02 -9.12 26.14
N HIS A 507 -0.36 -9.93 25.14
CA HIS A 507 -1.62 -9.83 24.41
C HIS A 507 -2.00 -11.15 23.74
N ARG A 508 -3.25 -11.25 23.28
CA ARG A 508 -3.88 -12.46 22.69
C ARG A 508 -3.74 -12.64 21.17
N TYR A 509 -3.22 -11.65 20.45
CA TYR A 509 -3.21 -11.64 18.97
C TYR A 509 -2.11 -12.54 18.40
N LEU A 510 -2.46 -13.81 18.18
CA LEU A 510 -1.57 -14.89 17.75
C LEU A 510 -2.06 -15.52 16.43
N ALA A 511 -1.12 -15.96 15.59
CA ALA A 511 -1.42 -16.74 14.39
C ALA A 511 -0.39 -17.84 14.14
N MET A 512 -0.81 -18.89 13.42
CA MET A 512 0.09 -19.94 12.94
C MET A 512 0.83 -19.47 11.69
N VAL A 513 2.14 -19.33 11.78
CA VAL A 513 3.00 -18.96 10.65
C VAL A 513 4.07 -20.04 10.47
N LYS A 514 3.99 -20.79 9.36
CA LYS A 514 4.90 -21.92 9.08
C LYS A 514 4.99 -22.91 10.27
N GLU A 515 3.83 -23.36 10.74
CA GLU A 515 3.70 -24.27 11.89
C GLU A 515 4.22 -23.72 13.24
N ARG A 516 4.42 -22.40 13.36
CA ARG A 516 4.82 -21.76 14.63
C ARG A 516 3.82 -20.71 15.06
N VAL A 517 3.41 -20.75 16.34
CA VAL A 517 2.61 -19.70 16.97
C VAL A 517 3.45 -18.42 17.00
N THR A 518 2.94 -17.37 16.36
CA THR A 518 3.64 -16.10 16.17
C THR A 518 2.75 -14.94 16.61
N SER A 519 3.30 -14.03 17.41
CA SER A 519 2.66 -12.80 17.85
C SER A 519 2.49 -11.78 16.73
N PHE A 520 1.44 -10.96 16.80
CA PHE A 520 1.06 -10.00 15.77
C PHE A 520 2.21 -9.11 15.27
N GLU A 521 3.06 -8.59 16.14
CA GLU A 521 4.21 -7.75 15.84
C GLU A 521 5.27 -8.43 14.94
N MET A 522 5.26 -9.77 14.88
CA MET A 522 6.14 -10.59 14.05
C MET A 522 5.44 -11.20 12.83
N TRP A 523 4.14 -10.93 12.62
CA TRP A 523 3.42 -11.47 11.47
C TRP A 523 4.03 -11.03 10.14
N PRO A 524 4.13 -11.94 9.16
CA PRO A 524 4.66 -11.59 7.84
C PRO A 524 3.72 -10.60 7.14
N LYS A 525 4.30 -9.73 6.30
CA LYS A 525 3.57 -8.70 5.53
C LYS A 525 2.39 -9.27 4.74
N GLY A 526 2.46 -10.52 4.29
CA GLY A 526 1.36 -11.20 3.59
C GLY A 526 0.12 -11.35 4.47
N LEU A 527 0.30 -11.81 5.72
CA LEU A 527 -0.78 -12.02 6.68
C LEU A 527 -1.42 -10.68 7.10
N VAL A 528 -0.59 -9.66 7.34
CA VAL A 528 -1.07 -8.30 7.65
C VAL A 528 -1.90 -7.71 6.50
N ARG A 529 -1.52 -7.97 5.24
CA ARG A 529 -2.28 -7.55 4.07
C ARG A 529 -3.63 -8.27 3.95
N VAL A 530 -3.69 -9.54 4.34
CA VAL A 530 -4.95 -10.29 4.38
C VAL A 530 -5.87 -9.71 5.45
N LEU A 531 -5.38 -9.52 6.69
CA LEU A 531 -6.13 -8.89 7.77
C LEU A 531 -6.60 -7.47 7.42
N ALA A 532 -5.79 -6.72 6.65
CA ALA A 532 -6.14 -5.39 6.19
C ALA A 532 -7.17 -5.37 5.05
N HIS A 533 -7.39 -6.48 4.36
CA HIS A 533 -8.20 -6.51 3.15
C HIS A 533 -9.70 -6.45 3.49
N HIS A 534 -10.37 -5.40 3.02
CA HIS A 534 -11.80 -5.17 3.25
C HIS A 534 -12.47 -4.55 2.01
N ALA A 535 -12.06 -4.98 0.82
CA ALA A 535 -12.75 -4.54 -0.39
C ALA A 535 -14.20 -5.08 -0.37
N PRO A 536 -15.18 -4.35 -0.96
CA PRO A 536 -16.57 -4.80 -0.99
C PRO A 536 -16.69 -6.19 -1.62
N ALA A 537 -17.27 -7.11 -0.87
CA ALA A 537 -17.62 -8.45 -1.33
C ALA A 537 -19.14 -8.60 -1.25
N HIS A 538 -19.75 -8.92 -2.38
CA HIS A 538 -21.18 -9.22 -2.49
C HIS A 538 -21.34 -10.59 -3.11
N ASP A 539 -22.42 -11.28 -2.73
CA ASP A 539 -22.80 -12.57 -3.29
C ASP A 539 -23.39 -12.37 -4.69
N VAL A 540 -22.49 -12.32 -5.67
CA VAL A 540 -22.81 -12.18 -7.10
C VAL A 540 -21.97 -13.19 -7.83
N ASP A 541 -22.55 -13.93 -8.76
CA ASP A 541 -21.82 -14.91 -9.55
C ASP A 541 -20.66 -14.32 -10.34
N HIS A 542 -19.63 -15.13 -10.53
CA HIS A 542 -18.50 -14.74 -11.37
C HIS A 542 -18.93 -14.74 -12.85
N PRO A 543 -18.45 -13.78 -13.69
CA PRO A 543 -18.80 -13.75 -15.12
C PRO A 543 -18.47 -15.03 -15.90
N MET A 544 -17.60 -15.88 -15.35
CA MET A 544 -17.16 -17.14 -15.96
C MET A 544 -17.78 -18.39 -15.31
N THR A 545 -18.76 -18.22 -14.42
CA THR A 545 -19.52 -19.31 -13.82
C THR A 545 -20.27 -20.08 -14.92
N THR A 546 -20.24 -21.41 -14.83
CA THR A 546 -21.00 -22.32 -15.70
C THR A 546 -21.53 -23.49 -14.87
N SER A 547 -22.42 -24.31 -15.44
CA SER A 547 -22.89 -25.54 -14.78
C SER A 547 -21.73 -26.49 -14.38
N THR A 548 -20.63 -26.48 -15.14
CA THR A 548 -19.42 -27.25 -14.86
C THR A 548 -18.39 -26.53 -13.99
N ARG A 549 -18.59 -25.24 -13.69
CA ARG A 549 -17.70 -24.40 -12.89
C ARG A 549 -18.53 -23.56 -11.92
N ALA A 550 -19.10 -24.22 -10.92
CA ALA A 550 -19.98 -23.59 -9.95
C ALA A 550 -19.24 -23.15 -8.67
N THR A 551 -18.15 -23.83 -8.30
CA THR A 551 -17.45 -23.54 -7.04
C THR A 551 -16.36 -22.46 -7.22
N ARG A 552 -16.02 -21.77 -6.13
CA ARG A 552 -14.90 -20.81 -6.11
C ARG A 552 -13.58 -21.45 -6.56
N ALA A 553 -13.30 -22.68 -6.14
CA ALA A 553 -12.08 -23.39 -6.49
C ALA A 553 -11.97 -23.67 -8.00
N ASP A 554 -13.09 -24.05 -8.63
CA ASP A 554 -13.17 -24.26 -10.08
C ASP A 554 -12.92 -22.96 -10.84
N ILE A 555 -13.55 -21.86 -10.41
CA ILE A 555 -13.35 -20.53 -10.99
C ILE A 555 -11.88 -20.09 -10.82
N GLU A 556 -11.26 -20.32 -9.67
CA GLU A 556 -9.84 -20.02 -9.44
C GLU A 556 -8.92 -20.84 -10.35
N ARG A 557 -9.23 -22.11 -10.60
CA ARG A 557 -8.51 -22.94 -11.58
C ARG A 557 -8.67 -22.40 -12.99
N TYR A 558 -9.90 -22.04 -13.37
CA TYR A 558 -10.21 -21.53 -14.70
C TYR A 558 -9.55 -20.17 -14.97
N VAL A 559 -9.68 -19.21 -14.06
CA VAL A 559 -9.06 -17.88 -14.21
C VAL A 559 -7.53 -17.99 -14.30
N ARG A 560 -6.91 -18.95 -13.59
CA ARG A 560 -5.48 -19.26 -13.76
C ARG A 560 -5.17 -19.75 -15.18
N LEU A 561 -6.00 -20.63 -15.73
CA LEU A 561 -5.87 -21.09 -17.12
C LEU A 561 -6.04 -19.92 -18.12
N VAL A 562 -7.10 -19.11 -17.98
CA VAL A 562 -7.35 -17.92 -18.80
C VAL A 562 -6.12 -17.00 -18.79
N ARG A 563 -5.60 -16.65 -17.61
CA ARG A 563 -4.41 -15.78 -17.50
C ARG A 563 -3.16 -16.39 -18.14
N ARG A 564 -2.99 -17.72 -18.09
CA ARG A 564 -1.87 -18.40 -18.78
C ARG A 564 -2.04 -18.34 -20.29
N THR A 565 -3.24 -18.64 -20.80
CA THR A 565 -3.58 -18.57 -22.22
C THR A 565 -3.36 -17.16 -22.79
N LEU A 566 -3.88 -16.13 -22.11
CA LEU A 566 -3.80 -14.75 -22.60
C LEU A 566 -2.39 -14.16 -22.56
N ARG A 567 -1.43 -14.76 -21.82
CA ARG A 567 -0.01 -14.35 -21.85
C ARG A 567 0.68 -14.68 -23.17
N ASN A 568 0.17 -15.68 -23.90
CA ASN A 568 0.73 -16.07 -25.19
C ASN A 568 0.39 -15.07 -26.30
N VAL A 569 -0.68 -14.31 -26.11
CA VAL A 569 -1.24 -13.38 -27.09
C VAL A 569 -0.66 -11.97 -26.87
N PRO A 570 -0.40 -11.17 -27.94
CA PRO A 570 -0.07 -9.76 -27.82
C PRO A 570 -0.98 -8.99 -26.84
N PRO A 571 -0.45 -8.08 -25.99
CA PRO A 571 -1.22 -7.51 -24.88
C PRO A 571 -2.55 -6.85 -25.25
N VAL A 572 -2.62 -6.17 -26.40
CA VAL A 572 -3.84 -5.46 -26.83
C VAL A 572 -4.93 -6.43 -27.28
N GLN A 573 -4.53 -7.51 -27.95
CA GLN A 573 -5.41 -8.60 -28.36
C GLN A 573 -5.91 -9.39 -27.13
N ALA A 574 -5.00 -9.68 -26.20
CA ALA A 574 -5.32 -10.31 -24.92
C ALA A 574 -6.30 -9.46 -24.08
N ASP A 575 -6.22 -8.13 -24.14
CA ASP A 575 -7.12 -7.22 -23.43
C ASP A 575 -8.56 -7.32 -23.94
N VAL A 576 -8.77 -7.39 -25.26
CA VAL A 576 -10.11 -7.58 -25.84
C VAL A 576 -10.69 -8.94 -25.43
N TRP A 577 -9.90 -10.01 -25.52
CA TRP A 577 -10.36 -11.34 -25.13
C TRP A 577 -10.63 -11.44 -23.62
N LEU A 578 -9.82 -10.81 -22.78
CA LEU A 578 -10.08 -10.71 -21.34
C LEU A 578 -11.41 -10.02 -21.08
N ARG A 579 -11.67 -8.89 -21.75
CA ARG A 579 -12.91 -8.14 -21.58
C ARG A 579 -14.12 -8.94 -22.05
N LEU A 580 -14.01 -9.70 -23.12
CA LEU A 580 -15.04 -10.64 -23.54
C LEU A 580 -15.37 -11.64 -22.41
N LEU A 581 -14.35 -12.31 -21.85
CA LEU A 581 -14.58 -13.33 -20.82
C LEU A 581 -15.11 -12.76 -19.49
N TYR A 582 -14.86 -11.49 -19.18
CA TYR A 582 -15.43 -10.80 -18.02
C TYR A 582 -16.74 -10.06 -18.33
N HIS A 583 -17.30 -10.21 -19.54
CA HIS A 583 -18.48 -9.48 -19.99
C HIS A 583 -18.33 -7.97 -19.80
N MET A 584 -17.24 -7.42 -20.33
CA MET A 584 -16.87 -6.00 -20.25
C MET A 584 -16.85 -5.31 -21.61
N LEU A 585 -17.30 -5.96 -22.68
CA LEU A 585 -17.43 -5.30 -23.97
C LEU A 585 -18.78 -4.56 -24.04
N PRO A 586 -18.77 -3.26 -24.39
CA PRO A 586 -19.98 -2.44 -24.50
C PRO A 586 -20.71 -2.71 -25.83
N VAL A 587 -21.21 -3.93 -26.01
CA VAL A 587 -22.09 -4.27 -27.16
C VAL A 587 -23.49 -3.67 -26.98
N ASN A 588 -24.20 -3.46 -28.09
CA ASN A 588 -25.43 -2.66 -28.09
C ASN A 588 -26.56 -3.26 -27.25
N SER A 589 -26.60 -4.58 -27.03
CA SER A 589 -27.60 -5.21 -26.15
C SER A 589 -27.58 -4.67 -24.71
N ARG A 590 -26.49 -4.04 -24.27
CA ARG A 590 -26.40 -3.40 -22.94
C ARG A 590 -27.14 -2.08 -22.83
N PHE A 591 -27.52 -1.49 -23.96
CA PHE A 591 -28.25 -0.23 -24.04
C PHE A 591 -29.76 -0.45 -24.23
N ALA A 592 -30.30 -1.60 -23.82
CA ALA A 592 -31.74 -1.90 -23.89
C ALA A 592 -32.63 -0.79 -23.28
N TYR A 593 -32.13 -0.08 -22.25
CA TYR A 593 -32.85 1.05 -21.65
C TYR A 593 -33.05 2.25 -22.60
N LEU A 594 -32.27 2.36 -23.69
CA LEU A 594 -32.43 3.39 -24.73
C LEU A 594 -33.45 3.01 -25.80
N GLN A 595 -33.96 1.77 -25.82
CA GLN A 595 -34.92 1.31 -26.84
C GLN A 595 -36.22 2.11 -26.84
N VAL A 596 -36.57 2.71 -25.70
CA VAL A 596 -37.75 3.59 -25.58
C VAL A 596 -37.61 4.83 -26.48
N THR A 597 -36.40 5.36 -26.62
CA THR A 597 -36.11 6.57 -27.42
C THR A 597 -35.58 6.24 -28.82
N ASP A 598 -34.87 5.14 -28.97
CA ASP A 598 -34.31 4.65 -30.23
C ASP A 598 -34.47 3.13 -30.30
N PRO A 599 -35.47 2.62 -31.04
CA PRO A 599 -35.71 1.18 -31.18
C PRO A 599 -34.48 0.40 -31.69
N ASN A 600 -33.60 1.06 -32.44
CA ASN A 600 -32.39 0.46 -33.01
C ASN A 600 -31.18 0.51 -32.06
N ALA A 601 -31.32 1.05 -30.85
CA ALA A 601 -30.22 1.20 -29.89
C ALA A 601 -29.54 -0.12 -29.47
N VAL A 602 -30.21 -1.27 -29.68
CA VAL A 602 -29.67 -2.61 -29.39
C VAL A 602 -29.23 -3.36 -30.65
N CYS A 603 -29.50 -2.82 -31.83
CA CYS A 603 -29.26 -3.50 -33.09
C CYS A 603 -27.78 -3.52 -33.44
N CYS A 604 -27.40 -4.49 -34.28
CA CYS A 604 -26.05 -4.67 -34.77
C CYS A 604 -25.48 -3.41 -35.43
N ALA A 605 -24.25 -3.04 -35.04
CA ALA A 605 -23.51 -1.93 -35.59
C ALA A 605 -23.27 -2.03 -37.11
N TYR A 606 -23.31 -3.23 -37.68
CA TYR A 606 -23.18 -3.46 -39.12
C TYR A 606 -24.51 -3.36 -39.88
N GLY A 607 -25.63 -3.07 -39.20
CA GLY A 607 -26.93 -2.82 -39.84
C GLY A 607 -27.70 -4.09 -40.24
N CYS A 608 -27.36 -5.27 -39.72
CA CYS A 608 -28.06 -6.52 -40.08
C CYS A 608 -29.40 -6.74 -39.34
N GLY A 609 -29.86 -5.78 -38.54
CA GLY A 609 -31.16 -5.80 -37.83
C GLY A 609 -31.25 -6.67 -36.58
N ALA A 610 -30.30 -7.57 -36.32
CA ALA A 610 -30.31 -8.44 -35.15
C ALA A 610 -29.85 -7.72 -33.86
N VAL A 611 -30.26 -8.22 -32.69
CA VAL A 611 -29.79 -7.74 -31.38
C VAL A 611 -28.31 -8.06 -31.20
N GLU A 612 -27.52 -7.04 -30.89
CA GLU A 612 -26.07 -7.15 -30.77
C GLU A 612 -25.63 -7.64 -29.40
N THR A 613 -25.59 -8.96 -29.24
CA THR A 613 -24.90 -9.62 -28.12
C THR A 613 -23.41 -9.75 -28.39
N GLU A 614 -22.60 -10.12 -27.38
CA GLU A 614 -21.17 -10.41 -27.58
C GLU A 614 -20.95 -11.55 -28.60
N LEU A 615 -21.81 -12.57 -28.57
CA LEU A 615 -21.83 -13.65 -29.57
C LEU A 615 -22.10 -13.08 -30.97
N HIS A 616 -23.10 -12.22 -31.10
CA HIS A 616 -23.45 -11.64 -32.40
C HIS A 616 -22.32 -10.77 -32.95
N ALA A 617 -21.88 -9.78 -32.18
CA ALA A 617 -20.87 -8.81 -32.59
C ALA A 617 -19.53 -9.46 -32.99
N LEU A 618 -19.13 -10.54 -32.31
CA LEU A 618 -17.81 -11.13 -32.47
C LEU A 618 -17.79 -12.45 -33.26
N HIS A 619 -18.95 -13.06 -33.54
CA HIS A 619 -18.97 -14.39 -34.16
C HIS A 619 -20.13 -14.62 -35.11
N ALA A 620 -21.38 -14.44 -34.66
CA ALA A 620 -22.57 -14.87 -35.39
C ALA A 620 -23.11 -13.86 -36.42
N CYS A 621 -22.63 -12.62 -36.42
CA CYS A 621 -23.04 -11.62 -37.42
C CYS A 621 -22.65 -12.07 -38.84
N ALA A 622 -23.56 -11.91 -39.82
CA ALA A 622 -23.34 -12.25 -41.22
C ALA A 622 -22.12 -11.55 -41.85
N THR A 623 -21.73 -10.39 -41.34
CA THR A 623 -20.52 -9.67 -41.76
C THR A 623 -19.23 -10.33 -41.27
N VAL A 624 -19.26 -10.96 -40.09
CA VAL A 624 -18.07 -11.49 -39.39
C VAL A 624 -17.92 -13.00 -39.57
N GLN A 625 -19.04 -13.73 -39.64
CA GLN A 625 -19.08 -15.19 -39.74
C GLN A 625 -18.24 -15.76 -40.90
N PRO A 626 -18.22 -15.17 -42.12
CA PRO A 626 -17.42 -15.70 -43.22
C PRO A 626 -15.92 -15.82 -42.90
N MET A 627 -15.38 -14.85 -42.15
CA MET A 627 -13.98 -14.87 -41.70
C MET A 627 -13.70 -16.07 -40.77
N TRP A 628 -14.62 -16.39 -39.86
CA TRP A 628 -14.49 -17.57 -39.00
C TRP A 628 -14.60 -18.88 -39.81
N LEU A 629 -15.48 -18.93 -40.81
CA LEU A 629 -15.63 -20.09 -41.70
C LEU A 629 -14.35 -20.36 -42.50
N LEU A 630 -13.70 -19.33 -43.04
CA LEU A 630 -12.39 -19.46 -43.70
C LEU A 630 -11.37 -20.15 -42.79
N HIS A 631 -11.25 -19.68 -41.55
CA HIS A 631 -10.33 -20.26 -40.58
C HIS A 631 -10.74 -21.67 -40.18
N ALA A 632 -12.02 -21.94 -39.93
CA ALA A 632 -12.50 -23.29 -39.64
C ALA A 632 -12.17 -24.28 -40.77
N GLN A 633 -12.35 -23.88 -42.03
CA GLN A 633 -12.01 -24.70 -43.19
C GLN A 633 -10.51 -25.02 -43.25
N ALA A 634 -9.64 -24.02 -43.04
CA ALA A 634 -8.19 -24.24 -43.04
C ALA A 634 -7.73 -25.16 -41.90
N TRP A 635 -8.33 -25.02 -40.72
CA TRP A 635 -7.92 -25.75 -39.52
C TRP A 635 -8.61 -27.11 -39.34
N GLY A 636 -9.59 -27.43 -40.19
CA GLY A 636 -10.28 -28.73 -40.21
C GLY A 636 -9.32 -29.93 -40.30
N VAL A 637 -8.14 -29.75 -40.91
CA VAL A 637 -7.07 -30.76 -40.97
C VAL A 637 -6.60 -31.24 -39.59
N TYR A 638 -6.75 -30.42 -38.54
CA TYR A 638 -6.41 -30.75 -37.15
C TYR A 638 -7.63 -31.03 -36.26
N GLY A 639 -8.84 -31.00 -36.82
CA GLY A 639 -10.09 -31.16 -36.06
C GLY A 639 -10.32 -30.05 -35.04
N VAL A 640 -9.80 -28.85 -35.29
CA VAL A 640 -9.94 -27.69 -34.40
C VAL A 640 -11.08 -26.80 -34.91
N SER A 641 -12.03 -26.45 -34.03
CA SER A 641 -13.15 -25.56 -34.37
C SER A 641 -12.97 -24.14 -33.82
N PHE A 642 -13.73 -23.20 -34.39
CA PHE A 642 -13.80 -21.79 -33.96
C PHE A 642 -15.20 -21.45 -33.48
N ASP A 643 -15.91 -22.42 -32.90
CA ASP A 643 -17.24 -22.18 -32.35
C ASP A 643 -17.17 -21.25 -31.14
N TRP A 644 -18.25 -20.52 -30.87
CA TRP A 644 -18.33 -19.59 -29.75
C TRP A 644 -17.93 -20.22 -28.41
N ALA A 645 -18.41 -21.44 -28.16
CA ALA A 645 -18.08 -22.19 -26.95
C ALA A 645 -16.57 -22.44 -26.85
N ARG A 646 -15.85 -22.72 -27.95
CA ARG A 646 -14.39 -22.91 -27.91
C ARG A 646 -13.63 -21.62 -27.62
N ILE A 647 -14.14 -20.49 -28.11
CA ILE A 647 -13.53 -19.17 -27.91
C ILE A 647 -13.74 -18.67 -26.47
N THR A 648 -14.87 -19.01 -25.85
CA THR A 648 -15.26 -18.51 -24.51
C THR A 648 -15.00 -19.51 -23.37
N GLN A 649 -14.89 -20.82 -23.67
CA GLN A 649 -14.67 -21.91 -22.72
C GLN A 649 -13.31 -22.56 -22.96
N LEU A 650 -12.26 -22.05 -22.30
CA LEU A 650 -10.86 -22.40 -22.61
C LEU A 650 -10.36 -23.72 -21.99
N ASP A 651 -11.21 -24.43 -21.24
CA ASP A 651 -10.86 -25.65 -20.51
C ASP A 651 -10.50 -26.82 -21.41
N VAL A 652 -11.18 -26.91 -22.56
CA VAL A 652 -11.07 -28.07 -23.45
C VAL A 652 -10.58 -27.62 -24.82
N PHE A 653 -9.40 -28.10 -25.20
CA PHE A 653 -8.84 -27.92 -26.54
C PHE A 653 -8.74 -29.28 -27.26
N PRO A 654 -9.74 -29.63 -28.10
CA PRO A 654 -9.72 -30.88 -28.85
C PRO A 654 -8.80 -30.77 -30.08
N THR A 655 -8.21 -31.89 -30.48
CA THR A 655 -7.52 -32.05 -31.76
C THR A 655 -7.65 -33.51 -32.20
N ASN A 656 -7.60 -33.76 -33.50
CA ASN A 656 -7.63 -35.11 -34.05
C ASN A 656 -6.28 -35.84 -33.89
N THR A 657 -6.22 -37.09 -34.33
CA THR A 657 -5.02 -37.94 -34.26
C THR A 657 -3.79 -37.31 -34.92
N ARG A 658 -3.99 -36.57 -36.02
CA ARG A 658 -2.91 -35.85 -36.73
C ARG A 658 -2.29 -34.76 -35.87
N GLY A 659 -3.09 -34.04 -35.09
CA GLY A 659 -2.61 -32.96 -34.23
C GLY A 659 -2.03 -33.42 -32.89
N HIS A 660 -2.13 -34.70 -32.53
CA HIS A 660 -1.75 -35.18 -31.20
C HIS A 660 -0.28 -34.88 -30.85
N ARG A 661 0.66 -35.06 -31.79
CA ARG A 661 2.10 -34.83 -31.57
C ARG A 661 2.47 -33.35 -31.42
N ASP A 662 1.72 -32.46 -32.06
CA ASP A 662 1.98 -31.01 -32.09
C ASP A 662 0.87 -30.23 -31.34
N LYS A 663 0.13 -30.88 -30.43
CA LYS A 663 -1.10 -30.35 -29.80
C LYS A 663 -0.90 -28.99 -29.15
N ASP A 664 0.19 -28.81 -28.40
CA ASP A 664 0.45 -27.54 -27.71
C ASP A 664 0.78 -26.42 -28.70
N ALA A 665 1.48 -26.72 -29.79
CA ALA A 665 1.79 -25.74 -30.83
C ALA A 665 0.54 -25.36 -31.64
N ILE A 666 -0.33 -26.34 -31.95
CA ILE A 666 -1.64 -26.09 -32.56
C ILE A 666 -2.48 -25.20 -31.64
N ARG A 667 -2.52 -25.50 -30.34
CA ARG A 667 -3.23 -24.70 -29.33
C ARG A 667 -2.71 -23.26 -29.28
N LEU A 668 -1.40 -23.08 -29.23
CA LEU A 668 -0.77 -21.77 -29.24
C LEU A 668 -1.11 -20.96 -30.49
N LEU A 669 -0.94 -21.56 -31.68
CA LEU A 669 -1.22 -20.88 -32.95
C LEU A 669 -2.71 -20.52 -33.06
N TRP A 670 -3.59 -21.38 -32.57
CA TRP A 670 -5.03 -21.11 -32.47
C TRP A 670 -5.32 -19.95 -31.52
N GLN A 671 -4.67 -19.89 -30.34
CA GLN A 671 -4.82 -18.76 -29.41
C GLN A 671 -4.38 -17.44 -30.05
N LEU A 672 -3.27 -17.44 -30.79
CA LEU A 672 -2.80 -16.26 -31.52
C LEU A 672 -3.81 -15.82 -32.60
N LEU A 673 -4.41 -16.78 -33.32
CA LEU A 673 -5.42 -16.50 -34.33
C LEU A 673 -6.67 -15.89 -33.69
N VAL A 674 -7.26 -16.56 -32.70
CA VAL A 674 -8.47 -16.09 -32.01
C VAL A 674 -8.24 -14.71 -31.40
N GLY A 675 -7.14 -14.50 -30.68
CA GLY A 675 -6.83 -13.20 -30.10
C GLY A 675 -6.70 -12.08 -31.15
N SER A 676 -6.05 -12.37 -32.28
CA SER A 676 -5.90 -11.41 -33.38
C SER A 676 -7.23 -11.12 -34.10
N ALA A 677 -8.06 -12.13 -34.32
CA ALA A 677 -9.36 -12.03 -34.97
C ALA A 677 -10.36 -11.25 -34.11
N LEU A 678 -10.48 -11.59 -32.81
CA LEU A 678 -11.34 -10.85 -31.88
C LEU A 678 -10.96 -9.37 -31.81
N HIS A 679 -9.66 -9.07 -31.79
CA HIS A 679 -9.18 -7.69 -31.80
C HIS A 679 -9.51 -6.97 -33.11
N LEU A 680 -9.33 -7.62 -34.27
CA LEU A 680 -9.70 -7.07 -35.57
C LEU A 680 -11.20 -6.73 -35.61
N ILE A 681 -12.04 -7.70 -35.25
CA ILE A 681 -13.50 -7.53 -35.24
C ILE A 681 -13.88 -6.38 -34.32
N TRP A 682 -13.38 -6.36 -33.09
CA TRP A 682 -13.69 -5.30 -32.13
C TRP A 682 -13.22 -3.92 -32.59
N THR A 683 -12.07 -3.84 -33.25
CA THR A 683 -11.55 -2.58 -33.80
C THR A 683 -12.45 -2.08 -34.92
N GLN A 684 -12.81 -2.95 -35.86
CA GLN A 684 -13.65 -2.57 -36.99
C GLN A 684 -15.08 -2.24 -36.54
N HIS A 685 -15.64 -3.03 -35.63
CA HIS A 685 -16.93 -2.75 -34.99
C HIS A 685 -16.98 -1.32 -34.45
N ASN A 686 -16.00 -0.94 -33.62
CA ASN A 686 -15.96 0.40 -33.04
C ASN A 686 -15.72 1.49 -34.10
N ALA A 687 -14.99 1.18 -35.17
CA ALA A 687 -14.75 2.13 -36.23
C ALA A 687 -16.02 2.41 -37.05
N VAL A 688 -16.82 1.38 -37.32
CA VAL A 688 -18.14 1.54 -37.95
C VAL A 688 -19.07 2.31 -37.02
N PHE A 689 -19.18 1.88 -35.77
CA PHE A 689 -20.18 2.44 -34.83
C PHE A 689 -19.85 3.85 -34.34
N TYR A 690 -18.60 4.14 -33.96
CA TYR A 690 -18.23 5.41 -33.35
C TYR A 690 -17.54 6.39 -34.31
N ASN A 691 -16.92 5.89 -35.38
CA ASN A 691 -16.16 6.73 -36.32
C ASN A 691 -16.83 6.84 -37.69
N ASN A 692 -18.05 6.30 -37.84
CA ASN A 692 -18.83 6.30 -39.08
C ASN A 692 -18.03 5.76 -40.29
N GLN A 693 -17.17 4.76 -40.05
CA GLN A 693 -16.43 4.10 -41.12
C GLN A 693 -17.29 3.07 -41.85
N GLY A 694 -17.04 2.89 -43.15
CA GLY A 694 -17.70 1.84 -43.93
C GLY A 694 -17.37 0.43 -43.44
N VAL A 695 -18.30 -0.50 -43.65
CA VAL A 695 -18.09 -1.92 -43.37
C VAL A 695 -17.05 -2.50 -44.34
N LEU A 696 -16.10 -3.29 -43.84
CA LEU A 696 -15.10 -3.93 -44.68
C LEU A 696 -15.74 -4.95 -45.63
N PRO A 697 -15.33 -4.99 -46.91
CA PRO A 697 -15.73 -6.07 -47.82
C PRO A 697 -15.30 -7.45 -47.31
N PRO A 698 -16.04 -8.54 -47.65
CA PRO A 698 -15.72 -9.90 -47.18
C PRO A 698 -14.27 -10.34 -47.43
N ALA A 699 -13.74 -10.07 -48.63
CA ALA A 699 -12.34 -10.40 -48.96
C ALA A 699 -11.31 -9.68 -48.08
N ALA A 700 -11.62 -8.45 -47.65
CA ALA A 700 -10.74 -7.68 -46.76
C ALA A 700 -10.72 -8.27 -45.34
N TRP A 701 -11.86 -8.79 -44.85
CA TRP A 701 -11.92 -9.49 -43.57
C TRP A 701 -11.01 -10.72 -43.55
N GLU A 702 -11.12 -11.56 -44.58
CA GLU A 702 -10.32 -12.78 -44.75
C GLU A 702 -8.82 -12.48 -44.82
N GLU A 703 -8.44 -11.48 -45.59
CA GLU A 703 -7.05 -11.08 -45.77
C GLU A 703 -6.46 -10.45 -44.50
N LEU A 704 -7.17 -9.51 -43.87
CA LEU A 704 -6.70 -8.84 -42.67
C LEU A 704 -6.63 -9.78 -41.46
N SER A 705 -7.58 -10.70 -41.30
CA SER A 705 -7.55 -11.67 -40.20
C SER A 705 -6.34 -12.59 -40.32
N PHE A 706 -6.04 -13.05 -41.53
CA PHE A 706 -4.84 -13.83 -41.82
C PHE A 706 -3.56 -13.03 -41.58
N LEU A 707 -3.46 -11.79 -42.07
CA LEU A 707 -2.27 -10.96 -41.90
C LEU A 707 -1.99 -10.61 -40.43
N HIS A 708 -3.02 -10.27 -39.65
CA HIS A 708 -2.89 -9.99 -38.22
C HIS A 708 -2.49 -11.23 -37.41
N TRP A 709 -3.05 -12.39 -37.75
CA TRP A 709 -2.62 -13.65 -37.16
C TRP A 709 -1.15 -13.92 -37.48
N MET A 710 -0.76 -13.84 -38.75
CA MET A 710 0.62 -14.05 -39.19
C MET A 710 1.59 -13.06 -38.55
N ALA A 711 1.19 -11.80 -38.34
CA ALA A 711 2.00 -10.83 -37.58
C ALA A 711 2.22 -11.26 -36.12
N SER A 712 1.17 -11.81 -35.48
CA SER A 712 1.23 -12.31 -34.11
C SER A 712 2.11 -13.56 -34.00
N VAL A 713 2.01 -14.47 -34.98
CA VAL A 713 2.88 -15.66 -35.13
C VAL A 713 4.33 -15.27 -35.35
N ARG A 714 4.62 -14.36 -36.30
CA ARG A 714 5.99 -13.87 -36.56
C ARG A 714 6.61 -13.28 -35.30
N ARG A 715 5.86 -12.43 -34.58
CA ARG A 715 6.33 -11.86 -33.31
C ARG A 715 6.66 -12.96 -32.31
N TRP A 716 5.78 -13.95 -32.15
CA TRP A 716 6.02 -15.05 -31.23
C TRP A 716 7.27 -15.86 -31.62
N LEU A 717 7.41 -16.23 -32.90
CA LEU A 717 8.56 -16.98 -33.42
C LEU A 717 9.89 -16.24 -33.24
N ARG A 718 9.91 -14.90 -33.34
CA ARG A 718 11.10 -14.07 -33.11
C ARG A 718 11.54 -14.04 -31.64
N LEU A 719 10.60 -14.23 -30.71
CA LEU A 719 10.89 -14.22 -29.27
C LEU A 719 11.36 -15.59 -28.76
N GLN A 720 11.23 -16.64 -29.56
CA GLN A 720 11.68 -17.98 -29.16
C GLN A 720 13.12 -18.24 -29.61
N PRO A 721 13.93 -18.94 -28.78
CA PRO A 721 15.23 -19.47 -29.20
C PRO A 721 15.13 -20.33 -30.46
N SER A 722 16.17 -20.32 -31.29
CA SER A 722 16.15 -20.99 -32.60
C SER A 722 16.01 -22.52 -32.49
N ASP A 723 16.56 -23.09 -31.42
CA ASP A 723 16.61 -24.50 -31.03
C ASP A 723 15.38 -24.98 -30.23
N CYS A 724 14.44 -24.08 -29.92
CA CYS A 724 13.25 -24.42 -29.14
C CYS A 724 12.38 -25.50 -29.84
N PRO A 725 12.13 -26.67 -29.22
CA PRO A 725 11.29 -27.72 -29.81
C PRO A 725 9.86 -27.26 -30.12
N HIS A 726 9.32 -26.37 -29.28
CA HIS A 726 7.99 -25.81 -29.45
C HIS A 726 7.92 -24.86 -30.65
N ARG A 727 9.00 -24.12 -30.93
CA ARG A 727 9.16 -23.30 -32.15
C ARG A 727 9.17 -24.18 -33.39
N ALA A 728 9.94 -25.27 -33.38
CA ALA A 728 9.99 -26.22 -34.50
C ALA A 728 8.62 -26.87 -34.77
N SER A 729 7.90 -27.27 -33.71
CA SER A 729 6.53 -27.78 -33.78
C SER A 729 5.57 -26.76 -34.40
N ALA A 730 5.59 -25.51 -33.96
CA ALA A 730 4.76 -24.45 -34.54
C ALA A 730 5.04 -24.24 -36.04
N VAL A 731 6.31 -24.26 -36.47
CA VAL A 731 6.68 -24.13 -37.88
C VAL A 731 6.16 -25.32 -38.71
N ARG A 732 6.24 -26.56 -38.19
CA ARG A 732 5.64 -27.73 -38.86
C ARG A 732 4.13 -27.57 -39.04
N VAL A 733 3.44 -27.13 -37.99
CA VAL A 733 1.99 -26.90 -38.05
C VAL A 733 1.64 -25.85 -39.09
N LEU A 734 2.36 -24.73 -39.12
CA LEU A 734 2.19 -23.65 -40.12
C LEU A 734 2.44 -24.14 -41.55
N ASN A 735 3.45 -24.99 -41.76
CA ASN A 735 3.73 -25.58 -43.06
C ASN A 735 2.57 -26.45 -43.57
N VAL A 736 1.88 -27.18 -42.70
CA VAL A 736 0.67 -27.92 -43.08
C VAL A 736 -0.49 -26.98 -43.38
N LEU A 737 -0.68 -25.94 -42.56
CA LEU A 737 -1.75 -24.95 -42.76
C LEU A 737 -1.57 -24.15 -44.06
N ARG A 738 -0.32 -23.91 -44.47
CA ARG A 738 0.02 -23.23 -45.73
C ARG A 738 -0.60 -23.88 -46.96
N TRP A 739 -0.70 -25.21 -46.96
CA TRP A 739 -1.20 -25.98 -48.10
C TRP A 739 -2.71 -26.21 -48.08
N GLN A 740 -3.42 -25.72 -47.06
CA GLN A 740 -4.86 -25.86 -46.98
C GLN A 740 -5.53 -24.95 -48.00
N ARG A 741 -6.58 -25.46 -48.67
CA ARG A 741 -7.27 -24.77 -49.79
C ARG A 741 -7.66 -23.32 -49.45
N ALA A 742 -8.16 -23.10 -48.24
CA ALA A 742 -8.58 -21.78 -47.74
C ALA A 742 -7.40 -20.80 -47.56
N TYR A 743 -6.21 -21.26 -47.17
CA TYR A 743 -5.07 -20.37 -46.94
C TYR A 743 -4.13 -20.26 -48.14
N ARG A 744 -4.08 -21.26 -49.03
CA ARG A 744 -3.15 -21.29 -50.18
C ARG A 744 -3.17 -19.98 -51.01
N PRO A 745 -4.32 -19.37 -51.36
CA PRO A 745 -4.33 -18.11 -52.10
C PRO A 745 -3.71 -16.95 -51.31
N LEU A 746 -3.98 -16.86 -50.00
CA LEU A 746 -3.46 -15.80 -49.14
C LEU A 746 -1.93 -15.91 -48.96
N TRP A 747 -1.42 -17.14 -48.85
CA TRP A 747 0.03 -17.38 -48.83
C TRP A 747 0.71 -17.03 -50.15
N SER A 748 0.07 -17.32 -51.28
CA SER A 748 0.58 -16.93 -52.60
C SER A 748 0.58 -15.42 -52.78
N LYS A 749 -0.46 -14.72 -52.29
CA LYS A 749 -0.55 -13.25 -52.31
C LYS A 749 0.48 -12.60 -51.39
N HIS A 750 0.75 -13.20 -50.24
CA HIS A 750 1.64 -12.66 -49.19
C HIS A 750 2.81 -13.60 -48.85
N PRO A 751 3.73 -13.88 -49.80
CA PRO A 751 4.78 -14.88 -49.61
C PRO A 751 5.80 -14.51 -48.51
N SER A 752 5.90 -13.21 -48.19
CA SER A 752 6.80 -12.69 -47.15
C SER A 752 6.25 -12.84 -45.73
N CYS A 753 5.02 -13.32 -45.53
CA CYS A 753 4.38 -13.34 -44.22
C CYS A 753 5.03 -14.30 -43.18
N MET A 754 5.95 -15.19 -43.60
CA MET A 754 6.79 -16.01 -42.71
C MET A 754 8.26 -15.56 -42.61
N ARG A 755 8.66 -14.51 -43.33
CA ARG A 755 10.05 -14.01 -43.23
C ARG A 755 10.27 -13.42 -41.84
N LEU A 756 11.19 -14.02 -41.09
CA LEU A 756 11.53 -13.58 -39.73
C LEU A 756 12.55 -12.44 -39.72
N VAL A 757 13.37 -12.29 -40.75
CA VAL A 757 14.40 -11.25 -40.91
C VAL A 757 13.78 -9.98 -41.53
N PRO A 758 14.14 -8.76 -41.08
CA PRO A 758 13.76 -7.54 -41.78
C PRO A 758 14.33 -7.56 -43.20
N THR A 759 13.54 -7.19 -44.21
CA THR A 759 14.09 -6.84 -45.53
C THR A 759 15.08 -5.70 -45.29
N ALA A 760 16.35 -5.90 -45.65
CA ALA A 760 17.29 -4.80 -45.72
C ALA A 760 16.64 -3.73 -46.59
N ILE A 761 16.45 -2.54 -46.04
CA ILE A 761 16.05 -1.37 -46.80
C ILE A 761 17.24 -1.10 -47.70
N THR A 762 17.17 -1.56 -48.95
CA THR A 762 18.02 -1.03 -50.01
C THR A 762 17.70 0.46 -50.10
N ALA A 763 18.70 1.27 -49.73
CA ALA A 763 18.65 2.73 -49.72
C ALA A 763 18.25 3.30 -51.08
#